data_AF-A0A8C2KKH1-F1
#
_entry.id   AF-A0A8C2KKH1-F1
#
_cell.length_a   1.000
_cell.length_b   1.000
_cell.length_c   1.000
_cell.angle_alpha   90.00
_cell.angle_beta   90.00
_cell.angle_gamma   90.00
#
_symmetry.space_group_name_H-M   'P 1'
#
loop_
_entity.id
_entity.type
_entity.pdbx_description
1 polymer ?
#
loop_
_entity_poly.entity_id
_entity_poly.type
_entity_poly.pdbx_seq_one_letter_code
_entity_poly.pdbx_strand_id
1 'polypeptide(L)'
;MRESVWICCFVLLCIGCSSQVSVSPKEASEFLRRHRRANKVFEETKQGHLERECVEEKCTKEEAREVFENDPETVRFGDSEKKKQDLITCVHNIPDQCSPNPCNHHGTVRCEDKKGEFQCHCFTGWSGARCEKDVDECSRANGECEHHCNNTMGSYRCSCRHGYTLSGHHTCLDVDECVETPDVCGSARCSNLDGSFECLCEEGFVYDNITRSCVDVDECETHVCEEECVNTPGSFRCYCDGRQGKRLGQDFRSCEPIELHRSLDMRRNSRSLYLGRMFSGIPVVRLRFRRRVQTGFTAEFDLRTYDPEGVIFFAGGHLNSSWIVLVMHHGKLELQLKYGAVSRVTSSGPQVNDGQWHKISVEEQGRSLIIKVDREAVMKIAVNGDLFTLNKGIHELNLTVGGVPFRDDGLVSRVNPRLDGCMKDWRWLTGEDTSIQDTIQHNERMQCYAIEDHSAFYPGHGFAYFNHSHGDNQTLRVHVTLRPASSVGVLFALVHQDRVPFSISLSDYHPGTLDWTEHVLVSFGDVVVASVPVNLCDAQTHTVNVTVFGNSSLLEVDGQLAQMERMENVEALDLTSSYSTFIGGIPGNVSHQSYICLIFISLQSVRSQISLILISHRFHLHRPHIHPTAHTLQSHSVPVILKNGLVGYYINQFNINVRLVD
;
A
#
# COMPACT_ATOMS: atom_id res chain seq x y z
N MET A 1 -60.48 13.93 -39.76
CA MET A 1 -61.50 13.01 -39.20
C MET A 1 -61.56 13.39 -37.72
N ARG A 2 -62.60 14.06 -37.23
CA ARG A 2 -63.87 13.44 -36.78
C ARG A 2 -63.60 12.22 -35.91
N GLU A 3 -63.70 12.36 -34.59
CA GLU A 3 -64.96 12.29 -33.80
C GLU A 3 -65.49 10.85 -33.72
N SER A 4 -66.10 10.36 -32.64
CA SER A 4 -66.16 10.72 -31.21
C SER A 4 -67.11 9.70 -30.58
N VAL A 5 -66.75 9.03 -29.48
CA VAL A 5 -67.73 8.34 -28.62
C VAL A 5 -67.36 8.63 -27.16
N TRP A 6 -68.32 9.15 -26.41
CA TRP A 6 -68.16 9.65 -25.04
C TRP A 6 -69.50 9.50 -24.31
N ILE A 7 -69.49 9.45 -22.97
CA ILE A 7 -70.68 9.55 -22.08
C ILE A 7 -71.53 8.23 -22.05
N CYS A 8 -72.10 7.74 -20.95
CA CYS A 8 -72.46 8.38 -19.67
C CYS A 8 -72.35 7.49 -18.40
N CYS A 9 -72.50 8.15 -17.25
CA CYS A 9 -72.95 7.65 -15.94
C CYS A 9 -71.97 6.87 -15.02
N PHE A 10 -71.92 7.10 -13.69
CA PHE A 10 -72.27 8.26 -12.83
C PHE A 10 -71.74 7.99 -11.37
N VAL A 11 -71.83 8.97 -10.44
CA VAL A 11 -71.74 8.83 -8.95
C VAL A 11 -70.34 8.65 -8.28
N LEU A 12 -69.74 9.80 -7.89
CA LEU A 12 -69.39 10.25 -6.50
C LEU A 12 -68.41 9.52 -5.54
N LEU A 13 -67.52 10.36 -4.94
CA LEU A 13 -66.87 10.28 -3.60
C LEU A 13 -65.70 9.26 -3.41
N CYS A 14 -64.61 9.54 -2.66
CA CYS A 14 -64.24 10.73 -1.84
C CYS A 14 -62.72 10.86 -1.57
N ILE A 15 -62.21 12.10 -1.36
CA ILE A 15 -60.94 12.50 -0.68
C ILE A 15 -59.61 12.06 -1.37
N GLY A 16 -58.54 12.85 -1.47
CA GLY A 16 -58.25 14.27 -1.13
C GLY A 16 -56.72 14.48 -1.03
N CYS A 17 -56.07 15.21 -1.94
CA CYS A 17 -55.84 16.67 -1.97
C CYS A 17 -54.58 17.12 -1.20
N SER A 18 -53.89 18.17 -1.70
CA SER A 18 -52.59 18.67 -1.20
C SER A 18 -52.71 20.05 -0.55
N SER A 19 -52.10 20.25 0.62
CA SER A 19 -51.44 21.51 1.05
C SER A 19 -50.92 21.45 2.50
N GLN A 20 -49.74 22.06 2.74
CA GLN A 20 -49.20 22.67 3.98
C GLN A 20 -49.77 22.33 5.38
N VAL A 21 -48.85 22.15 6.35
CA VAL A 21 -49.14 22.21 7.80
C VAL A 21 -48.20 23.21 8.48
N SER A 22 -48.75 24.07 9.34
CA SER A 22 -48.04 25.04 10.18
C SER A 22 -48.00 24.59 11.65
N VAL A 23 -46.86 24.76 12.34
CA VAL A 23 -46.69 24.45 13.77
C VAL A 23 -46.92 25.69 14.65
N SER A 24 -47.48 25.52 15.85
CA SER A 24 -47.88 26.66 16.71
C SER A 24 -46.77 27.15 17.64
N PRO A 25 -46.83 28.42 18.13
CA PRO A 25 -45.82 28.96 19.05
C PRO A 25 -45.68 28.24 20.40
N LYS A 26 -46.62 27.36 20.78
CA LYS A 26 -46.53 26.59 22.03
C LYS A 26 -45.71 25.32 21.89
N GLU A 27 -45.76 24.67 20.73
CA GLU A 27 -44.98 23.45 20.46
C GLU A 27 -43.48 23.78 20.28
N ALA A 28 -43.17 24.96 19.73
CA ALA A 28 -41.79 25.49 19.72
C ALA A 28 -41.25 25.83 21.13
N SER A 29 -42.12 26.06 22.12
CA SER A 29 -41.71 26.46 23.49
C SER A 29 -41.25 25.29 24.36
N GLU A 30 -41.45 24.05 23.94
CA GLU A 30 -41.07 22.86 24.73
C GLU A 30 -39.65 22.37 24.39
N PHE A 31 -39.08 22.80 23.26
CA PHE A 31 -37.75 22.40 22.80
C PHE A 31 -36.59 23.25 23.33
N LEU A 32 -36.86 24.42 23.94
CA LEU A 32 -35.83 25.40 24.35
C LEU A 32 -36.02 25.94 25.78
N ARG A 33 -35.95 25.07 26.80
CA ARG A 33 -36.06 25.48 28.21
C ARG A 33 -34.88 25.02 29.08
N ARG A 34 -33.81 25.83 29.11
CA ARG A 34 -32.63 25.64 30.00
C ARG A 34 -32.91 26.11 31.44
N HIS A 35 -32.36 25.41 32.44
CA HIS A 35 -32.09 25.87 33.82
C HIS A 35 -30.89 25.09 34.40
N ARG A 36 -30.11 25.66 35.34
CA ARG A 36 -28.83 25.09 35.82
C ARG A 36 -28.58 25.34 37.32
N ARG A 37 -28.35 24.28 38.12
CA ARG A 37 -27.87 24.21 39.53
C ARG A 37 -27.48 22.74 39.88
N ALA A 38 -26.65 22.40 40.89
CA ALA A 38 -25.52 23.09 41.54
C ALA A 38 -24.75 22.11 42.48
N ASN A 39 -23.42 22.21 42.48
CA ASN A 39 -22.38 21.74 43.43
C ASN A 39 -22.70 20.72 44.55
N LYS A 40 -22.03 19.54 44.57
CA LYS A 40 -21.25 19.06 45.74
C LYS A 40 -20.27 17.85 45.53
N VAL A 41 -18.98 18.16 45.33
CA VAL A 41 -17.74 17.60 45.98
C VAL A 41 -17.64 16.09 46.35
N PHE A 42 -16.70 15.32 45.74
CA PHE A 42 -15.39 14.90 46.31
C PHE A 42 -14.47 14.16 45.29
N GLU A 43 -13.17 14.08 45.56
CA GLU A 43 -12.11 13.40 44.78
C GLU A 43 -12.06 11.86 45.01
N GLU A 44 -11.56 11.07 44.05
CA GLU A 44 -10.30 10.30 44.21
C GLU A 44 -9.81 9.55 42.94
N THR A 45 -8.60 8.96 43.02
CA THR A 45 -7.84 8.40 41.89
C THR A 45 -8.05 6.90 41.61
N LYS A 46 -7.71 6.50 40.37
CA LYS A 46 -7.38 5.12 39.93
C LYS A 46 -8.54 4.11 39.90
N GLN A 47 -8.29 3.05 39.11
CA GLN A 47 -9.26 1.99 38.82
C GLN A 47 -10.53 2.54 38.13
N GLY A 48 -11.57 1.73 37.96
CA GLY A 48 -12.78 2.17 37.28
C GLY A 48 -13.69 2.98 38.19
N HIS A 49 -13.99 4.23 37.82
CA HIS A 49 -15.16 5.05 38.19
C HIS A 49 -15.22 6.29 37.27
N LEU A 50 -16.28 7.10 37.37
CA LEU A 50 -16.52 8.30 36.53
C LEU A 50 -15.89 9.56 37.16
N GLU A 51 -15.56 10.58 36.35
CA GLU A 51 -16.24 11.90 36.39
C GLU A 51 -15.73 12.89 35.30
N ARG A 52 -16.33 14.10 35.25
CA ARG A 52 -16.13 15.17 34.25
C ARG A 52 -16.64 16.51 34.82
N GLU A 53 -15.95 17.63 34.61
CA GLU A 53 -16.61 18.96 34.55
C GLU A 53 -15.80 20.01 33.77
N CYS A 54 -16.49 21.01 33.19
CA CYS A 54 -15.94 22.17 32.45
C CYS A 54 -16.92 23.36 32.53
N VAL A 55 -16.43 24.59 32.76
CA VAL A 55 -17.20 25.87 32.78
C VAL A 55 -16.25 27.01 32.32
N GLU A 56 -16.33 27.52 31.08
CA GLU A 56 -16.99 28.79 30.62
C GLU A 56 -16.19 30.09 30.94
N GLU A 57 -16.36 31.29 30.33
CA GLU A 57 -17.52 31.93 29.68
C GLU A 57 -17.22 32.86 28.46
N LYS A 58 -18.20 32.93 27.51
CA LYS A 58 -18.70 34.09 26.70
C LYS A 58 -17.80 34.81 25.65
N CYS A 59 -18.17 34.89 24.35
CA CYS A 59 -19.26 35.64 23.64
C CYS A 59 -18.93 37.15 23.42
N THR A 60 -19.28 37.87 22.33
CA THR A 60 -20.51 37.91 21.47
C THR A 60 -20.29 38.55 20.07
N LYS A 61 -21.21 38.32 19.08
CA LYS A 61 -21.88 39.27 18.10
C LYS A 61 -21.07 40.36 17.33
N GLU A 62 -21.41 40.89 16.13
CA GLU A 62 -22.46 40.65 15.10
C GLU A 62 -22.15 41.36 13.73
N GLU A 63 -22.97 41.02 12.73
CA GLU A 63 -23.37 41.64 11.43
C GLU A 63 -23.34 43.20 11.26
N ALA A 64 -23.45 43.84 10.07
CA ALA A 64 -23.31 43.46 8.63
C ALA A 64 -23.47 44.67 7.65
N ARG A 65 -23.18 44.44 6.34
CA ARG A 65 -23.79 45.02 5.10
C ARG A 65 -23.40 46.41 4.52
N GLU A 66 -23.81 46.61 3.25
CA GLU A 66 -23.41 47.62 2.24
C GLU A 66 -24.56 48.60 1.88
N VAL A 67 -24.30 49.67 1.06
CA VAL A 67 -25.10 50.13 -0.14
C VAL A 67 -24.51 51.41 -0.81
N PHE A 68 -24.91 51.68 -2.06
CA PHE A 68 -24.47 52.72 -3.03
C PHE A 68 -24.97 54.17 -2.80
N GLU A 69 -24.32 55.19 -3.41
CA GLU A 69 -24.90 56.12 -4.44
C GLU A 69 -23.83 57.02 -5.13
N ASN A 70 -24.21 57.93 -6.07
CA ASN A 70 -23.34 58.52 -7.12
C ASN A 70 -23.18 60.08 -7.13
N ASP A 71 -21.97 60.56 -7.52
CA ASP A 71 -21.64 61.84 -8.26
C ASP A 71 -22.06 63.22 -7.65
N PRO A 72 -21.72 64.44 -8.19
CA PRO A 72 -20.91 64.83 -9.38
C PRO A 72 -19.93 66.04 -9.20
N GLU A 73 -19.43 66.59 -10.33
CA GLU A 73 -18.84 67.95 -10.57
C GLU A 73 -17.42 68.30 -10.01
N THR A 74 -16.54 69.13 -10.62
CA THR A 74 -16.57 70.13 -11.74
C THR A 74 -15.36 69.88 -12.73
N VAL A 75 -14.67 70.74 -13.54
CA VAL A 75 -14.47 72.22 -13.74
C VAL A 75 -14.29 72.59 -15.25
N ARG A 76 -13.24 73.33 -15.69
CA ARG A 76 -13.06 73.93 -17.05
C ARG A 76 -11.61 74.31 -17.42
N PHE A 77 -11.35 74.49 -18.73
CA PHE A 77 -10.66 75.58 -19.49
C PHE A 77 -10.21 74.96 -20.85
N GLY A 78 -10.31 75.52 -22.06
CA GLY A 78 -10.21 76.90 -22.61
C GLY A 78 -9.03 76.92 -23.61
N ASP A 79 -9.03 77.54 -24.81
CA ASP A 79 -10.04 78.31 -25.57
C ASP A 79 -9.55 78.52 -27.05
N SER A 80 -10.47 78.70 -28.05
CA SER A 80 -10.33 79.47 -29.32
C SER A 80 -9.19 79.19 -30.37
N GLU A 81 -9.24 79.49 -31.69
CA GLU A 81 -10.14 80.25 -32.60
C GLU A 81 -10.30 79.64 -34.04
N LYS A 82 -11.47 79.90 -34.68
CA LYS A 82 -11.79 80.48 -36.04
C LYS A 82 -10.80 80.40 -37.24
N LYS A 83 -11.19 80.44 -38.54
CA LYS A 83 -12.47 80.31 -39.30
C LYS A 83 -12.24 80.15 -40.84
N LYS A 84 -13.32 79.73 -41.52
CA LYS A 84 -13.74 79.89 -42.96
C LYS A 84 -13.27 81.19 -43.68
N GLN A 85 -13.35 81.36 -45.02
CA GLN A 85 -14.05 80.66 -46.14
C GLN A 85 -13.15 80.74 -47.44
N ASP A 86 -13.50 80.74 -48.74
CA ASP A 86 -14.76 80.79 -49.54
C ASP A 86 -14.62 80.15 -50.97
N LEU A 87 -15.56 80.43 -51.91
CA LEU A 87 -15.76 79.72 -53.20
C LEU A 87 -15.81 80.65 -54.47
N ILE A 88 -15.73 80.05 -55.69
CA ILE A 88 -16.08 80.64 -57.03
C ILE A 88 -15.06 81.69 -57.57
N THR A 89 -14.70 81.88 -58.87
CA THR A 89 -15.26 81.57 -60.23
C THR A 89 -14.15 81.14 -61.25
N CYS A 90 -14.48 80.84 -62.52
CA CYS A 90 -13.54 80.61 -63.65
C CYS A 90 -13.74 81.61 -64.81
N VAL A 91 -12.70 81.87 -65.63
CA VAL A 91 -12.80 82.47 -66.99
C VAL A 91 -11.76 81.81 -67.92
N HIS A 92 -12.09 81.65 -69.21
CA HIS A 92 -11.22 81.03 -70.22
C HIS A 92 -9.95 81.85 -70.54
N ASN A 93 -8.82 81.14 -70.53
CA ASN A 93 -7.91 81.13 -71.66
C ASN A 93 -7.64 79.66 -72.01
N ILE A 94 -7.32 79.32 -73.26
CA ILE A 94 -6.83 77.99 -73.63
C ILE A 94 -5.35 78.16 -74.03
N PRO A 95 -4.41 78.18 -73.06
CA PRO A 95 -2.99 78.05 -73.36
C PRO A 95 -2.70 76.65 -73.93
N ASP A 96 -1.43 76.37 -74.28
CA ASP A 96 -0.95 75.00 -74.43
C ASP A 96 -1.44 74.16 -73.24
N GLN A 97 -2.32 73.19 -73.48
CA GLN A 97 -2.93 72.44 -72.40
C GLN A 97 -1.92 71.52 -71.70
N CYS A 98 -0.72 71.35 -72.25
CA CYS A 98 0.40 70.65 -71.63
C CYS A 98 1.38 71.57 -70.87
N SER A 99 1.11 72.87 -70.72
CA SER A 99 1.98 73.85 -70.02
C SER A 99 1.22 74.76 -69.04
N PRO A 100 1.34 74.56 -67.70
CA PRO A 100 2.06 73.48 -67.03
C PRO A 100 1.40 72.12 -67.26
N ASN A 101 2.20 71.05 -67.29
CA ASN A 101 1.73 69.70 -67.60
C ASN A 101 0.56 69.30 -66.67
N PRO A 102 -0.66 69.05 -67.21
CA PRO A 102 -1.83 68.71 -66.41
C PRO A 102 -1.77 67.26 -65.97
N CYS A 103 -1.02 66.43 -66.70
CA CYS A 103 -0.91 65.01 -66.47
C CYS A 103 -0.06 64.73 -65.23
N ASN A 104 -0.39 63.67 -64.50
CA ASN A 104 0.36 63.24 -63.34
C ASN A 104 1.79 62.84 -63.73
N HIS A 105 2.78 63.56 -63.22
CA HIS A 105 4.20 63.33 -63.49
C HIS A 105 4.73 61.93 -63.09
N HIS A 106 4.05 61.20 -62.21
CA HIS A 106 4.38 59.80 -61.89
C HIS A 106 3.76 58.78 -62.86
N GLY A 107 2.63 59.13 -63.50
CA GLY A 107 1.79 58.20 -64.25
C GLY A 107 1.73 58.42 -65.77
N THR A 108 2.49 59.37 -66.32
CA THR A 108 2.34 59.83 -67.71
C THR A 108 3.62 59.66 -68.54
N VAL A 109 3.50 58.97 -69.67
CA VAL A 109 4.55 58.84 -70.70
C VAL A 109 4.76 60.16 -71.45
N ARG A 110 3.67 60.78 -71.92
CA ARG A 110 3.65 62.10 -72.58
C ARG A 110 2.27 62.77 -72.53
N CYS A 111 2.25 64.09 -72.58
CA CYS A 111 1.04 64.88 -72.84
C CYS A 111 0.96 65.20 -74.34
N GLU A 112 -0.22 65.06 -74.95
CA GLU A 112 -0.53 65.52 -76.30
C GLU A 112 -1.64 66.57 -76.25
N ASP A 113 -1.32 67.80 -76.70
CA ASP A 113 -2.30 68.87 -76.85
C ASP A 113 -3.27 68.54 -78.00
N LYS A 114 -4.58 68.63 -77.73
CA LYS A 114 -5.64 68.52 -78.73
C LYS A 114 -6.54 69.75 -78.65
N LYS A 115 -7.29 69.99 -79.71
CA LYS A 115 -7.94 71.29 -79.96
C LYS A 115 -9.19 71.51 -79.09
N GLY A 116 -8.98 71.77 -77.79
CA GLY A 116 -9.99 71.98 -76.76
C GLY A 116 -9.92 70.99 -75.58
N GLU A 117 -9.07 69.97 -75.65
CA GLU A 117 -8.88 68.91 -74.65
C GLU A 117 -7.41 68.45 -74.69
N PHE A 118 -6.85 67.92 -73.60
CA PHE A 118 -5.53 67.27 -73.62
C PHE A 118 -5.69 65.75 -73.62
N GLN A 119 -4.74 65.03 -74.23
CA GLN A 119 -4.61 63.58 -74.02
C GLN A 119 -3.30 63.27 -73.30
N CYS A 120 -3.42 62.83 -72.05
CA CYS A 120 -2.32 62.21 -71.34
C CYS A 120 -2.19 60.75 -71.78
N HIS A 121 -1.01 60.36 -72.25
CA HIS A 121 -0.69 58.96 -72.53
C HIS A 121 -0.10 58.34 -71.26
N CYS A 122 -0.88 57.51 -70.60
CA CYS A 122 -0.51 56.95 -69.30
C CYS A 122 0.49 55.79 -69.43
N PHE A 123 1.30 55.59 -68.38
CA PHE A 123 2.01 54.32 -68.20
C PHE A 123 0.98 53.20 -67.92
N THR A 124 1.36 51.95 -68.18
CA THR A 124 0.64 50.79 -67.66
C THR A 124 0.53 50.90 -66.13
N GLY A 125 -0.63 50.58 -65.57
CA GLY A 125 -0.95 50.82 -64.15
C GLY A 125 -1.65 52.17 -63.86
N TRP A 126 -1.84 53.04 -64.88
CA TRP A 126 -2.46 54.36 -64.69
C TRP A 126 -3.64 54.63 -65.63
N SER A 127 -4.63 55.37 -65.13
CA SER A 127 -5.88 55.69 -65.81
C SER A 127 -6.43 57.08 -65.43
N GLY A 128 -7.61 57.43 -65.95
CA GLY A 128 -8.17 58.78 -65.85
C GLY A 128 -7.65 59.70 -66.97
N ALA A 129 -8.27 60.86 -67.14
CA ALA A 129 -7.95 61.77 -68.25
C ALA A 129 -6.56 62.40 -68.11
N ARG A 130 -6.08 62.54 -66.87
CA ARG A 130 -4.80 63.14 -66.48
C ARG A 130 -3.79 62.10 -66.00
N CYS A 131 -4.05 60.80 -66.19
CA CYS A 131 -3.31 59.71 -65.52
C CYS A 131 -3.30 59.89 -63.98
N GLU A 132 -4.37 60.48 -63.45
CA GLU A 132 -4.54 60.85 -62.05
C GLU A 132 -5.13 59.73 -61.19
N LYS A 133 -5.61 58.66 -61.82
CA LYS A 133 -6.18 57.50 -61.16
C LYS A 133 -5.26 56.30 -61.32
N ASP A 134 -4.96 55.69 -60.19
CA ASP A 134 -4.34 54.39 -60.11
C ASP A 134 -5.24 53.32 -60.77
N VAL A 135 -4.65 52.27 -61.36
CA VAL A 135 -5.40 51.09 -61.82
C VAL A 135 -5.28 50.02 -60.75
N ASP A 136 -6.36 49.79 -60.00
CA ASP A 136 -6.39 48.70 -59.03
C ASP A 136 -6.43 47.34 -59.75
N GLU A 137 -5.25 46.75 -59.95
CA GLU A 137 -5.12 45.41 -60.53
C GLU A 137 -5.68 44.33 -59.58
N CYS A 138 -5.68 44.56 -58.26
CA CYS A 138 -6.20 43.60 -57.28
C CYS A 138 -7.73 43.45 -57.36
N SER A 139 -8.45 44.51 -57.74
CA SER A 139 -9.89 44.47 -58.06
C SER A 139 -10.27 43.49 -59.19
N ARG A 140 -9.30 42.99 -59.98
CA ARG A 140 -9.53 41.96 -61.00
C ARG A 140 -8.78 40.67 -60.65
N ALA A 141 -9.54 39.65 -60.25
CA ALA A 141 -9.01 38.31 -59.98
C ALA A 141 -7.79 38.29 -59.02
N ASN A 142 -7.80 39.16 -57.99
CA ASN A 142 -6.72 39.32 -57.02
C ASN A 142 -5.35 39.62 -57.67
N GLY A 143 -5.31 40.31 -58.82
CA GLY A 143 -4.06 40.56 -59.55
C GLY A 143 -3.31 39.28 -59.95
N GLU A 144 -4.01 38.15 -60.13
CA GLU A 144 -3.42 36.81 -60.30
C GLU A 144 -2.58 36.31 -59.09
N CYS A 145 -2.58 37.02 -57.97
CA CYS A 145 -1.94 36.59 -56.71
C CYS A 145 -2.70 35.42 -56.06
N GLU A 146 -1.96 34.45 -55.54
CA GLU A 146 -2.50 33.27 -54.86
C GLU A 146 -3.11 33.60 -53.48
N HIS A 147 -2.49 34.51 -52.73
CA HIS A 147 -2.94 34.91 -51.40
C HIS A 147 -3.48 36.35 -51.34
N HIS A 148 -2.63 37.35 -51.08
CA HIS A 148 -3.07 38.73 -50.94
C HIS A 148 -2.44 39.61 -52.02
N CYS A 149 -3.27 40.31 -52.79
CA CYS A 149 -2.82 41.38 -53.66
C CYS A 149 -2.86 42.72 -52.91
N ASN A 150 -1.73 43.43 -52.88
CA ASN A 150 -1.64 44.80 -52.37
C ASN A 150 -1.45 45.74 -53.55
N ASN A 151 -2.46 46.53 -53.85
CA ASN A 151 -2.37 47.55 -54.88
C ASN A 151 -1.45 48.71 -54.43
N THR A 152 -0.64 49.26 -55.32
CA THR A 152 0.24 50.41 -55.05
C THR A 152 0.26 51.36 -56.26
N MET A 153 0.69 52.61 -56.06
CA MET A 153 0.59 53.66 -57.09
C MET A 153 1.37 53.30 -58.37
N GLY A 154 0.64 52.86 -59.40
CA GLY A 154 1.14 52.46 -60.71
C GLY A 154 1.55 50.99 -60.86
N SER A 155 1.30 50.12 -59.87
CA SER A 155 1.58 48.68 -59.89
C SER A 155 1.04 47.98 -58.64
N TYR A 156 0.59 46.74 -58.74
CA TYR A 156 0.37 45.86 -57.58
C TYR A 156 1.62 45.09 -57.13
N ARG A 157 1.52 44.45 -55.95
CA ARG A 157 2.44 43.40 -55.48
C ARG A 157 1.67 42.32 -54.69
N CYS A 158 2.01 41.06 -54.91
CA CYS A 158 1.48 39.97 -54.10
C CYS A 158 2.20 39.86 -52.75
N SER A 159 1.52 39.31 -51.74
CA SER A 159 2.08 38.92 -50.46
C SER A 159 1.36 37.68 -49.93
N CYS A 160 2.09 36.82 -49.24
CA CYS A 160 1.54 35.57 -48.71
C CYS A 160 0.94 35.74 -47.31
N ARG A 161 0.18 34.73 -46.87
CA ARG A 161 -0.25 34.59 -45.47
C ARG A 161 0.97 34.29 -44.59
N HIS A 162 0.79 34.35 -43.27
CA HIS A 162 1.76 33.75 -42.34
C HIS A 162 1.85 32.23 -42.59
N GLY A 163 3.02 31.62 -42.39
CA GLY A 163 3.33 30.25 -42.82
C GLY A 163 3.73 30.09 -44.29
N TYR A 164 3.74 31.16 -45.10
CA TYR A 164 4.01 31.05 -46.55
C TYR A 164 5.02 32.10 -47.04
N THR A 165 5.87 31.70 -48.00
CA THR A 165 6.85 32.55 -48.68
C THR A 165 6.51 32.78 -50.15
N LEU A 166 6.81 33.97 -50.68
CA LEU A 166 6.48 34.33 -52.07
C LEU A 166 7.52 33.74 -53.02
N SER A 167 7.09 32.75 -53.81
CA SER A 167 7.91 32.14 -54.85
C SER A 167 7.63 32.82 -56.20
N GLY A 168 8.66 33.41 -56.79
CA GLY A 168 8.49 34.26 -57.98
C GLY A 168 7.76 35.56 -57.63
N HIS A 169 6.65 35.84 -58.32
CA HIS A 169 5.88 37.08 -58.13
C HIS A 169 4.45 36.87 -57.61
N HIS A 170 3.77 35.76 -57.97
CA HIS A 170 2.33 35.58 -57.71
C HIS A 170 2.00 34.40 -56.77
N THR A 171 2.84 33.38 -56.74
CA THR A 171 2.61 32.11 -56.03
C THR A 171 3.23 32.10 -54.63
N CYS A 172 2.54 31.44 -53.69
CA CYS A 172 2.92 31.33 -52.29
C CYS A 172 3.21 29.87 -51.95
N LEU A 173 4.47 29.56 -51.69
CA LEU A 173 4.84 28.23 -51.20
C LEU A 173 4.78 28.21 -49.67
N ASP A 174 4.33 27.08 -49.15
CA ASP A 174 4.40 26.74 -47.74
C ASP A 174 5.84 26.81 -47.22
N VAL A 175 6.02 27.25 -45.96
CA VAL A 175 7.33 27.32 -45.32
C VAL A 175 7.46 26.13 -44.38
N ASP A 176 8.27 25.15 -44.75
CA ASP A 176 8.59 24.02 -43.88
C ASP A 176 9.39 24.51 -42.67
N GLU A 177 8.68 24.86 -41.61
CA GLU A 177 9.26 25.44 -40.38
C GLU A 177 10.12 24.42 -39.63
N CYS A 178 9.90 23.11 -39.85
CA CYS A 178 10.74 22.03 -39.34
C CYS A 178 12.11 21.96 -40.04
N VAL A 179 12.21 22.37 -41.31
CA VAL A 179 13.46 22.45 -42.07
C VAL A 179 14.14 23.80 -41.92
N GLU A 180 13.40 24.90 -42.02
CA GLU A 180 13.94 26.27 -41.94
C GLU A 180 14.31 26.68 -40.50
N THR A 181 13.67 26.10 -39.48
CA THR A 181 14.02 26.33 -38.06
C THR A 181 14.16 24.98 -37.31
N PRO A 182 15.31 24.29 -37.40
CA PRO A 182 15.47 22.93 -36.86
C PRO A 182 15.14 22.74 -35.37
N ASP A 183 15.35 23.77 -34.53
CA ASP A 183 15.06 23.75 -33.10
C ASP A 183 13.63 24.25 -32.74
N VAL A 184 12.72 24.42 -33.72
CA VAL A 184 11.40 25.05 -33.50
C VAL A 184 10.56 24.32 -32.45
N CYS A 185 10.60 22.99 -32.46
CA CYS A 185 9.90 22.13 -31.51
C CYS A 185 10.75 21.70 -30.29
N GLY A 186 12.00 22.14 -30.18
CA GLY A 186 12.90 21.72 -29.09
C GLY A 186 13.15 20.21 -29.08
N SER A 187 12.63 19.49 -28.09
CA SER A 187 12.78 18.03 -28.00
C SER A 187 11.67 17.21 -28.66
N ALA A 188 10.59 17.85 -29.15
CA ALA A 188 9.46 17.19 -29.78
C ALA A 188 9.65 16.98 -31.28
N ARG A 189 8.97 15.99 -31.87
CA ARG A 189 9.04 15.71 -33.31
C ARG A 189 8.20 16.72 -34.09
N CYS A 190 8.85 17.66 -34.75
CA CYS A 190 8.20 18.59 -35.67
C CYS A 190 7.55 17.83 -36.84
N SER A 191 6.34 18.26 -37.23
CA SER A 191 5.60 17.79 -38.39
C SER A 191 5.02 19.01 -39.11
N ASN A 192 5.34 19.18 -40.39
CA ASN A 192 4.91 20.34 -41.16
C ASN A 192 3.48 20.17 -41.70
N LEU A 193 2.69 21.24 -41.66
CA LEU A 193 1.31 21.32 -42.15
C LEU A 193 1.18 22.50 -43.13
N ASP A 194 0.12 22.54 -43.92
CA ASP A 194 -0.11 23.63 -44.88
C ASP A 194 -0.34 24.97 -44.14
N GLY A 195 0.69 25.83 -44.14
CA GLY A 195 0.70 27.15 -43.50
C GLY A 195 1.04 27.17 -42.01
N SER A 196 1.56 26.09 -41.43
CA SER A 196 1.98 26.00 -40.02
C SER A 196 2.69 24.68 -39.67
N PHE A 197 3.28 24.56 -38.49
CA PHE A 197 3.82 23.29 -37.98
C PHE A 197 3.09 22.80 -36.72
N GLU A 198 3.15 21.49 -36.45
CA GLU A 198 2.78 20.88 -35.17
C GLU A 198 3.99 20.19 -34.52
N CYS A 199 4.08 20.26 -33.18
CA CYS A 199 5.09 19.57 -32.39
C CYS A 199 4.49 18.32 -31.75
N LEU A 200 4.85 17.15 -32.26
CA LEU A 200 4.32 15.87 -31.81
C LEU A 200 5.22 15.24 -30.74
N CYS A 201 4.59 14.78 -29.66
CA CYS A 201 5.22 13.99 -28.62
C CYS A 201 4.91 12.50 -28.76
N GLU A 202 5.61 11.67 -28.00
CA GLU A 202 5.30 10.24 -27.87
C GLU A 202 4.03 10.03 -27.03
N GLU A 203 3.45 8.83 -27.08
CA GLU A 203 2.24 8.51 -26.31
C GLU A 203 2.51 8.67 -24.80
N GLY A 204 1.53 9.23 -24.07
CA GLY A 204 1.68 9.60 -22.65
C GLY A 204 2.37 10.96 -22.39
N PHE A 205 2.81 11.68 -23.43
CA PHE A 205 3.41 13.01 -23.29
C PHE A 205 2.61 14.11 -24.00
N VAL A 206 2.62 15.32 -23.43
CA VAL A 206 2.02 16.54 -24.00
C VAL A 206 3.09 17.58 -24.31
N TYR A 207 2.94 18.34 -25.38
CA TYR A 207 3.87 19.41 -25.72
C TYR A 207 3.59 20.69 -24.94
N ASP A 208 4.56 21.16 -24.16
CA ASP A 208 4.51 22.49 -23.53
C ASP A 208 5.22 23.55 -24.38
N ASN A 209 4.46 24.54 -24.86
CA ASN A 209 4.98 25.68 -25.61
C ASN A 209 5.91 26.59 -24.79
N ILE A 210 5.88 26.52 -23.45
CA ILE A 210 6.71 27.35 -22.56
C ILE A 210 8.10 26.74 -22.40
N THR A 211 8.22 25.47 -22.03
CA THR A 211 9.52 24.77 -21.95
C THR A 211 10.04 24.32 -23.31
N ARG A 212 9.18 24.23 -24.34
CA ARG A 212 9.44 23.63 -25.66
C ARG A 212 9.89 22.17 -25.59
N SER A 213 9.27 21.42 -24.69
CA SER A 213 9.56 20.01 -24.49
C SER A 213 8.27 19.20 -24.36
N CYS A 214 8.38 17.91 -24.67
CA CYS A 214 7.41 16.92 -24.23
C CYS A 214 7.47 16.80 -22.70
N VAL A 215 6.34 17.02 -22.05
CA VAL A 215 6.13 16.87 -20.59
C VAL A 215 5.24 15.66 -20.37
N ASP A 216 5.58 14.89 -19.35
CA ASP A 216 4.87 13.68 -18.93
C ASP A 216 3.44 14.00 -18.49
N VAL A 217 2.44 13.24 -18.95
CA VAL A 217 1.04 13.44 -18.57
C VAL A 217 0.72 12.57 -17.36
N ASP A 218 0.64 13.17 -16.17
CA ASP A 218 0.26 12.45 -14.96
C ASP A 218 -1.22 12.01 -15.01
N GLU A 219 -1.46 10.78 -15.47
CA GLU A 219 -2.83 10.27 -15.57
C GLU A 219 -3.44 9.99 -14.18
N CYS A 220 -2.63 9.89 -13.12
CA CYS A 220 -3.11 9.66 -11.76
C CYS A 220 -3.95 10.84 -11.23
N GLU A 221 -3.72 12.08 -11.70
CA GLU A 221 -4.62 13.21 -11.42
C GLU A 221 -6.08 12.91 -11.81
N THR A 222 -6.29 12.12 -12.86
CA THR A 222 -7.63 11.75 -13.36
C THR A 222 -8.28 10.58 -12.64
N HIS A 223 -7.66 10.06 -11.56
CA HIS A 223 -8.18 8.99 -10.69
C HIS A 223 -8.50 7.69 -11.45
N VAL A 224 -7.52 7.20 -12.23
CA VAL A 224 -7.68 6.06 -13.14
C VAL A 224 -7.75 4.69 -12.44
N CYS A 225 -7.13 4.58 -11.26
CA CYS A 225 -7.05 3.35 -10.48
C CYS A 225 -8.14 3.27 -9.40
N GLU A 226 -8.55 2.07 -9.01
CA GLU A 226 -9.48 1.88 -7.88
C GLU A 226 -8.84 2.26 -6.53
N GLU A 227 -7.55 1.98 -6.34
CA GLU A 227 -6.82 2.26 -5.11
C GLU A 227 -5.61 3.19 -5.37
N GLU A 228 -4.40 2.65 -5.53
CA GLU A 228 -3.20 3.46 -5.64
C GLU A 228 -2.73 3.59 -7.09
N CYS A 229 -2.18 4.75 -7.42
CA CYS A 229 -1.67 5.09 -8.74
C CYS A 229 -0.25 5.66 -8.62
N VAL A 230 0.66 5.20 -9.46
CA VAL A 230 2.02 5.75 -9.60
C VAL A 230 2.21 6.13 -11.06
N ASN A 231 2.42 7.43 -11.30
CA ASN A 231 2.79 7.93 -12.62
C ASN A 231 4.23 7.49 -12.99
N THR A 232 4.46 7.16 -14.25
CA THR A 232 5.77 6.77 -14.82
C THR A 232 5.94 7.40 -16.21
N PRO A 233 7.17 7.59 -16.72
CA PRO A 233 7.37 8.29 -18.00
C PRO A 233 6.59 7.68 -19.17
N GLY A 234 5.56 8.39 -19.63
CA GLY A 234 4.64 7.99 -20.71
C GLY A 234 3.51 7.03 -20.32
N SER A 235 3.28 6.73 -19.02
CA SER A 235 2.18 5.87 -18.58
C SER A 235 2.03 5.80 -17.04
N PHE A 236 0.86 5.42 -16.55
CA PHE A 236 0.63 5.15 -15.13
C PHE A 236 0.65 3.65 -14.77
N ARG A 237 0.76 3.34 -13.48
CA ARG A 237 0.62 1.99 -12.92
C ARG A 237 -0.31 1.97 -11.72
N CYS A 238 -1.29 1.08 -11.72
CA CYS A 238 -2.19 0.87 -10.59
C CYS A 238 -1.67 -0.22 -9.65
N TYR A 239 -1.88 0.00 -8.34
CA TYR A 239 -1.53 -0.93 -7.26
C TYR A 239 -2.73 -1.12 -6.33
N CYS A 240 -2.86 -2.33 -5.80
CA CYS A 240 -3.94 -2.74 -4.90
C CYS A 240 -3.35 -3.22 -3.56
N ASP A 241 -4.02 -2.93 -2.45
CA ASP A 241 -3.51 -3.29 -1.12
C ASP A 241 -3.66 -4.78 -0.82
N GLY A 242 -2.59 -5.52 -1.12
CA GLY A 242 -2.43 -6.93 -0.80
C GLY A 242 -2.51 -7.28 0.69
N ARG A 243 -2.46 -6.29 1.60
CA ARG A 243 -2.67 -6.47 3.05
C ARG A 243 -4.16 -6.56 3.40
N GLN A 244 -5.03 -6.04 2.54
CA GLN A 244 -6.49 -6.17 2.62
C GLN A 244 -7.02 -7.41 1.87
N GLY A 245 -6.14 -8.19 1.23
CA GLY A 245 -6.52 -9.37 0.46
C GLY A 245 -7.01 -9.05 -0.95
N LYS A 246 -6.52 -7.96 -1.55
CA LYS A 246 -6.76 -7.57 -2.95
C LYS A 246 -5.55 -7.83 -3.85
N ARG A 247 -5.81 -8.01 -5.14
CA ARG A 247 -4.84 -8.10 -6.25
C ARG A 247 -5.30 -7.19 -7.40
N LEU A 248 -4.41 -6.86 -8.33
CA LEU A 248 -4.79 -6.12 -9.54
C LEU A 248 -5.63 -7.00 -10.48
N GLY A 249 -6.68 -6.42 -11.09
CA GLY A 249 -7.52 -7.09 -12.07
C GLY A 249 -6.93 -7.09 -13.49
N GLN A 250 -7.55 -7.87 -14.39
CA GLN A 250 -7.09 -8.00 -15.79
C GLN A 250 -7.22 -6.71 -16.64
N ASP A 251 -7.91 -5.69 -16.14
CA ASP A 251 -8.01 -4.36 -16.75
C ASP A 251 -6.85 -3.42 -16.37
N PHE A 252 -5.95 -3.88 -15.48
CA PHE A 252 -4.86 -3.12 -14.87
C PHE A 252 -5.29 -1.86 -14.11
N ARG A 253 -6.56 -1.78 -13.66
CA ARG A 253 -7.14 -0.59 -13.00
C ARG A 253 -8.00 -0.91 -11.77
N SER A 254 -8.77 -1.99 -11.84
CA SER A 254 -9.61 -2.50 -10.75
C SER A 254 -8.85 -3.41 -9.79
N CYS A 255 -9.38 -3.59 -8.57
CA CYS A 255 -8.80 -4.44 -7.54
C CYS A 255 -9.71 -5.61 -7.17
N GLU A 256 -9.34 -6.80 -7.59
CA GLU A 256 -10.06 -8.05 -7.33
C GLU A 256 -9.68 -8.65 -5.96
N PRO A 257 -10.58 -9.40 -5.29
CA PRO A 257 -10.20 -10.17 -4.10
C PRO A 257 -9.26 -11.34 -4.47
N ILE A 258 -8.33 -11.67 -3.59
CA ILE A 258 -7.48 -12.86 -3.72
C ILE A 258 -8.31 -14.10 -3.36
N GLU A 259 -8.54 -14.98 -4.35
CA GLU A 259 -9.25 -16.23 -4.10
C GLU A 259 -8.38 -17.27 -3.40
N LEU A 260 -8.99 -18.01 -2.47
CA LEU A 260 -8.35 -19.17 -1.84
C LEU A 260 -8.75 -20.44 -2.58
N HIS A 261 -7.88 -20.90 -3.48
CA HIS A 261 -8.07 -22.13 -4.26
C HIS A 261 -8.23 -23.40 -3.39
N ARG A 262 -7.90 -23.31 -2.09
CA ARG A 262 -8.13 -24.40 -1.13
C ARG A 262 -8.66 -23.93 0.23
N SER A 263 -9.83 -24.46 0.61
CA SER A 263 -10.30 -24.40 2.00
C SER A 263 -9.38 -25.22 2.92
N LEU A 264 -8.63 -24.56 3.79
CA LEU A 264 -7.81 -25.20 4.82
C LEU A 264 -8.69 -25.75 5.95
N ASP A 265 -8.39 -26.95 6.46
CA ASP A 265 -9.12 -27.52 7.60
C ASP A 265 -8.69 -26.85 8.92
N MET A 266 -9.37 -25.74 9.21
CA MET A 266 -9.13 -24.90 10.38
C MET A 266 -9.98 -25.33 11.60
N ARG A 267 -10.58 -26.52 11.58
CA ARG A 267 -11.41 -27.02 12.69
C ARG A 267 -10.60 -27.10 13.98
N ARG A 268 -11.12 -26.49 15.05
CA ARG A 268 -10.52 -26.48 16.39
C ARG A 268 -11.07 -27.60 17.26
N ASN A 269 -10.28 -28.04 18.24
CA ASN A 269 -10.71 -28.99 19.26
C ASN A 269 -11.02 -28.25 20.57
N SER A 270 -12.30 -28.14 20.93
CA SER A 270 -12.75 -27.48 22.16
C SER A 270 -12.37 -28.21 23.45
N ARG A 271 -11.80 -29.42 23.37
CA ARG A 271 -11.23 -30.19 24.50
C ARG A 271 -9.71 -30.18 24.57
N SER A 272 -9.03 -29.32 23.82
CA SER A 272 -7.58 -29.17 23.92
C SER A 272 -7.12 -27.74 24.18
N LEU A 273 -6.00 -27.64 24.89
CA LEU A 273 -5.32 -26.42 25.29
C LEU A 273 -4.09 -26.21 24.41
N TYR A 274 -4.07 -25.11 23.67
CA TYR A 274 -2.92 -24.70 22.86
C TYR A 274 -1.87 -23.97 23.71
N LEU A 275 -0.65 -24.50 23.74
CA LEU A 275 0.45 -24.01 24.56
C LEU A 275 1.16 -22.82 23.92
N GLY A 276 1.25 -22.78 22.58
CA GLY A 276 1.97 -21.74 21.83
C GLY A 276 1.30 -20.35 21.81
N ARG A 277 0.15 -20.19 22.50
CA ARG A 277 -0.71 -19.00 22.45
C ARG A 277 -0.01 -17.69 22.82
N MET A 278 0.92 -17.71 23.77
CA MET A 278 1.62 -16.51 24.23
C MET A 278 3.08 -16.54 23.78
N PHE A 279 3.40 -15.78 22.73
CA PHE A 279 4.75 -15.70 22.18
C PHE A 279 5.83 -15.38 23.24
N SER A 280 5.50 -14.55 24.23
CA SER A 280 6.41 -14.06 25.27
C SER A 280 6.71 -15.06 26.40
N GLY A 281 6.50 -16.37 26.20
CA GLY A 281 6.76 -17.42 27.21
C GLY A 281 5.87 -17.35 28.45
N ILE A 282 4.85 -16.48 28.46
CA ILE A 282 3.94 -16.30 29.58
C ILE A 282 3.02 -17.53 29.67
N PRO A 283 2.93 -18.21 30.82
CA PRO A 283 2.11 -19.40 30.96
C PRO A 283 0.65 -19.16 30.59
N VAL A 284 0.10 -20.06 29.76
CA VAL A 284 -1.29 -20.02 29.30
C VAL A 284 -2.27 -20.30 30.44
N VAL A 285 -1.88 -21.17 31.38
CA VAL A 285 -2.64 -21.50 32.59
C VAL A 285 -1.75 -21.34 33.82
N ARG A 286 -2.31 -20.82 34.92
CA ARG A 286 -1.66 -20.69 36.24
C ARG A 286 -2.62 -21.19 37.32
N LEU A 287 -2.23 -22.25 38.03
CA LEU A 287 -2.98 -22.86 39.12
C LEU A 287 -2.23 -22.67 40.44
N ARG A 288 -2.97 -22.52 41.55
CA ARG A 288 -2.40 -22.44 42.90
C ARG A 288 -3.15 -23.37 43.85
N PHE A 289 -2.51 -24.48 44.18
CA PHE A 289 -3.07 -25.48 45.07
C PHE A 289 -2.74 -25.14 46.53
N ARG A 290 -3.72 -25.35 47.41
CA ARG A 290 -3.61 -25.13 48.86
C ARG A 290 -4.25 -26.32 49.58
N ARG A 291 -3.47 -27.11 50.31
CA ARG A 291 -3.92 -28.33 51.01
C ARG A 291 -3.59 -28.24 52.50
N ARG A 292 -4.45 -28.83 53.36
CA ARG A 292 -4.22 -28.94 54.82
C ARG A 292 -3.43 -30.18 55.24
N VAL A 293 -3.18 -31.09 54.30
CA VAL A 293 -2.47 -32.35 54.49
C VAL A 293 -1.35 -32.38 53.46
N GLN A 294 -0.21 -32.98 53.81
CA GLN A 294 0.89 -33.25 52.89
C GLN A 294 0.38 -34.18 51.77
N THR A 295 0.52 -33.75 50.52
CA THR A 295 0.10 -34.51 49.32
C THR A 295 1.26 -34.57 48.35
N GLY A 296 1.59 -35.75 47.82
CA GLY A 296 2.60 -35.87 46.77
C GLY A 296 2.15 -35.20 45.47
N PHE A 297 3.10 -34.67 44.70
CA PHE A 297 2.84 -34.12 43.37
C PHE A 297 2.46 -35.22 42.38
N THR A 298 1.43 -34.97 41.59
CA THR A 298 0.93 -35.81 40.51
C THR A 298 0.39 -34.93 39.40
N ALA A 299 0.72 -35.27 38.16
CA ALA A 299 0.19 -34.67 36.95
C ALA A 299 0.14 -35.73 35.84
N GLU A 300 -0.98 -35.83 35.15
CA GLU A 300 -1.11 -36.62 33.91
C GLU A 300 -1.77 -35.75 32.84
N PHE A 301 -1.34 -35.87 31.59
CA PHE A 301 -1.96 -35.21 30.44
C PHE A 301 -1.55 -35.92 29.15
N ASP A 302 -2.35 -35.78 28.10
CA ASP A 302 -1.94 -36.16 26.75
C ASP A 302 -1.33 -34.92 26.07
N LEU A 303 -0.16 -35.10 25.44
CA LEU A 303 0.57 -34.06 24.71
C LEU A 303 0.74 -34.47 23.24
N ARG A 304 0.63 -33.50 22.34
CA ARG A 304 1.01 -33.58 20.92
C ARG A 304 1.85 -32.35 20.56
N THR A 305 2.95 -32.53 19.85
CA THR A 305 3.81 -31.43 19.35
C THR A 305 4.72 -31.93 18.24
N TYR A 306 5.27 -31.02 17.43
CA TYR A 306 6.49 -31.25 16.64
C TYR A 306 7.69 -30.42 17.13
N ASP A 307 7.45 -29.36 17.93
CA ASP A 307 8.48 -28.44 18.43
C ASP A 307 9.55 -29.20 19.22
N PRO A 308 10.84 -29.12 18.86
CA PRO A 308 11.91 -29.83 19.58
C PRO A 308 12.26 -29.18 20.92
N GLU A 309 11.81 -27.95 21.19
CA GLU A 309 12.13 -27.18 22.40
C GLU A 309 10.86 -26.52 22.96
N GLY A 310 10.78 -26.34 24.28
CA GLY A 310 9.67 -25.59 24.90
C GLY A 310 9.30 -26.01 26.32
N VAL A 311 8.69 -25.11 27.11
CA VAL A 311 8.24 -25.44 28.48
C VAL A 311 6.84 -26.05 28.46
N ILE A 312 6.71 -27.29 28.93
CA ILE A 312 5.43 -27.98 29.07
C ILE A 312 4.73 -27.50 30.35
N PHE A 313 5.38 -27.63 31.52
CA PHE A 313 4.90 -27.05 32.77
C PHE A 313 6.03 -26.79 33.79
N PHE A 314 5.79 -25.82 34.67
CA PHE A 314 6.50 -25.62 35.95
C PHE A 314 5.60 -26.04 37.11
N ALA A 315 6.17 -26.65 38.16
CA ALA A 315 5.49 -26.87 39.43
C ALA A 315 6.45 -26.64 40.61
N GLY A 316 6.03 -25.88 41.63
CA GLY A 316 6.84 -25.65 42.82
C GLY A 316 6.45 -24.44 43.65
N GLY A 317 7.40 -24.00 44.49
CA GLY A 317 7.29 -22.81 45.33
C GLY A 317 7.74 -21.52 44.62
N HIS A 318 8.57 -20.74 45.31
CA HIS A 318 9.25 -19.57 44.73
C HIS A 318 10.54 -19.98 44.01
N LEU A 319 11.16 -19.08 43.24
CA LEU A 319 12.46 -19.28 42.56
C LEU A 319 13.59 -19.88 43.43
N ASN A 320 13.54 -19.63 44.74
CA ASN A 320 14.53 -20.06 45.74
C ASN A 320 14.04 -21.22 46.64
N SER A 321 12.86 -21.77 46.35
CA SER A 321 12.27 -22.94 46.99
C SER A 321 12.50 -24.20 46.15
N SER A 322 11.94 -25.34 46.57
CA SER A 322 11.81 -26.52 45.70
C SER A 322 10.96 -26.21 44.47
N TRP A 323 11.40 -26.65 43.29
CA TRP A 323 10.60 -26.65 42.07
C TRP A 323 11.10 -27.65 41.02
N ILE A 324 10.22 -27.98 40.08
CA ILE A 324 10.51 -28.72 38.85
C ILE A 324 9.97 -27.96 37.63
N VAL A 325 10.62 -28.17 36.48
CA VAL A 325 10.12 -27.81 35.16
C VAL A 325 10.27 -29.02 34.25
N LEU A 326 9.19 -29.42 33.59
CA LEU A 326 9.24 -30.37 32.48
C LEU A 326 9.29 -29.57 31.17
N VAL A 327 10.34 -29.78 30.39
CA VAL A 327 10.55 -29.15 29.09
C VAL A 327 10.68 -30.21 27.99
N MET A 328 10.32 -29.83 26.76
CA MET A 328 10.84 -30.47 25.57
C MET A 328 12.22 -29.88 25.28
N HIS A 329 13.20 -30.74 25.00
CA HIS A 329 14.55 -30.32 24.62
C HIS A 329 15.13 -31.33 23.64
N HIS A 330 15.53 -30.86 22.45
CA HIS A 330 15.90 -31.67 21.28
C HIS A 330 14.90 -32.81 20.97
N GLY A 331 13.60 -32.53 21.12
CA GLY A 331 12.51 -33.48 20.82
C GLY A 331 12.27 -34.56 21.88
N LYS A 332 12.96 -34.48 23.04
CA LYS A 332 12.81 -35.39 24.17
C LYS A 332 12.37 -34.67 25.43
N LEU A 333 11.79 -35.41 26.37
CA LEU A 333 11.45 -34.88 27.68
C LEU A 333 12.71 -34.70 28.54
N GLU A 334 12.89 -33.49 29.04
CA GLU A 334 13.89 -33.12 30.05
C GLU A 334 13.19 -32.61 31.31
N LEU A 335 13.55 -33.16 32.46
CA LEU A 335 13.19 -32.60 33.76
C LEU A 335 14.34 -31.77 34.31
N GLN A 336 14.07 -30.49 34.56
CA GLN A 336 14.92 -29.62 35.37
C GLN A 336 14.34 -29.53 36.78
N LEU A 337 15.19 -29.59 37.80
CA LEU A 337 14.75 -29.52 39.19
C LEU A 337 15.73 -28.73 40.06
N LYS A 338 15.18 -28.07 41.08
CA LYS A 338 15.91 -27.36 42.13
C LYS A 338 15.32 -27.73 43.48
N TYR A 339 16.14 -28.21 44.41
CA TYR A 339 15.77 -28.53 45.80
C TYR A 339 16.81 -27.93 46.73
N GLY A 340 16.45 -26.81 47.37
CA GLY A 340 17.38 -25.99 48.14
C GLY A 340 18.54 -25.49 47.27
N ALA A 341 19.77 -25.86 47.62
CA ALA A 341 20.97 -25.54 46.85
C ALA A 341 21.26 -26.52 45.69
N VAL A 342 20.64 -27.71 45.66
CA VAL A 342 20.90 -28.71 44.63
C VAL A 342 20.04 -28.42 43.41
N SER A 343 20.68 -28.21 42.26
CA SER A 343 20.02 -28.12 40.96
C SER A 343 20.46 -29.28 40.07
N ARG A 344 19.54 -29.89 39.32
CA ARG A 344 19.82 -31.02 38.43
C ARG A 344 18.97 -30.95 37.17
N VAL A 345 19.52 -31.45 36.08
CA VAL A 345 18.83 -31.69 34.80
C VAL A 345 18.89 -33.19 34.51
N THR A 346 17.87 -33.76 33.89
CA THR A 346 17.85 -35.16 33.43
C THR A 346 16.92 -35.28 32.22
N SER A 347 17.46 -35.72 31.09
CA SER A 347 16.73 -36.03 29.86
C SER A 347 16.86 -37.53 29.55
N SER A 348 15.75 -38.17 29.20
CA SER A 348 15.69 -39.62 28.92
C SER A 348 14.35 -39.98 28.26
N GLY A 349 14.32 -41.13 27.58
CA GLY A 349 13.13 -41.66 26.90
C GLY A 349 13.18 -41.57 25.37
N PRO A 350 12.04 -41.87 24.71
CA PRO A 350 11.88 -41.73 23.27
C PRO A 350 11.86 -40.25 22.86
N GLN A 351 11.78 -39.99 21.57
CA GLN A 351 11.29 -38.69 21.10
C GLN A 351 9.77 -38.62 21.28
N VAL A 352 9.27 -37.41 21.53
CA VAL A 352 7.86 -37.12 21.86
C VAL A 352 7.33 -35.96 20.98
N ASN A 353 8.12 -35.55 19.98
CA ASN A 353 7.83 -34.47 19.05
C ASN A 353 7.52 -34.99 17.62
N ASP A 354 6.83 -36.13 17.52
CA ASP A 354 6.48 -36.80 16.27
C ASP A 354 5.05 -36.48 15.76
N GLY A 355 4.34 -35.56 16.43
CA GLY A 355 2.96 -35.20 16.12
C GLY A 355 1.90 -36.22 16.56
N GLN A 356 2.26 -37.28 17.29
CA GLN A 356 1.28 -38.20 17.88
C GLN A 356 0.86 -37.74 19.28
N TRP A 357 -0.20 -38.36 19.80
CA TRP A 357 -0.72 -38.10 21.14
C TRP A 357 -0.07 -39.05 22.15
N HIS A 358 0.92 -38.56 22.89
CA HIS A 358 1.59 -39.29 23.96
C HIS A 358 0.98 -38.97 25.33
N LYS A 359 0.67 -40.00 26.13
CA LYS A 359 0.22 -39.84 27.51
C LYS A 359 1.41 -39.69 28.45
N ILE A 360 1.62 -38.48 28.97
CA ILE A 360 2.70 -38.15 29.89
C ILE A 360 2.16 -38.13 31.32
N SER A 361 2.88 -38.73 32.26
CA SER A 361 2.60 -38.56 33.69
C SER A 361 3.86 -38.29 34.51
N VAL A 362 3.79 -37.34 35.43
CA VAL A 362 4.83 -37.03 36.42
C VAL A 362 4.26 -37.26 37.81
N GLU A 363 4.90 -38.11 38.61
CA GLU A 363 4.42 -38.51 39.94
C GLU A 363 5.54 -38.59 40.98
N GLU A 364 5.23 -38.16 42.21
CA GLU A 364 6.11 -38.19 43.37
C GLU A 364 5.88 -39.47 44.19
N GLN A 365 6.70 -40.51 43.95
CA GLN A 365 6.62 -41.78 44.66
C GLN A 365 7.71 -41.89 45.72
N GLY A 366 7.35 -41.58 46.98
CA GLY A 366 8.25 -41.66 48.12
C GLY A 366 9.35 -40.59 48.06
N ARG A 367 10.59 -41.00 47.76
CA ARG A 367 11.75 -40.10 47.54
C ARG A 367 12.24 -40.13 46.09
N SER A 368 11.31 -40.25 45.15
CA SER A 368 11.63 -40.24 43.72
C SER A 368 10.51 -39.60 42.91
N LEU A 369 10.89 -38.72 42.00
CA LEU A 369 10.03 -38.33 40.89
C LEU A 369 10.14 -39.41 39.81
N ILE A 370 8.99 -39.91 39.34
CA ILE A 370 8.89 -40.84 38.23
C ILE A 370 8.18 -40.12 37.09
N ILE A 371 8.73 -40.22 35.88
CA ILE A 371 8.10 -39.72 34.66
C ILE A 371 7.84 -40.91 33.76
N LYS A 372 6.61 -40.98 33.24
CA LYS A 372 6.19 -41.98 32.27
C LYS A 372 5.76 -41.33 30.97
N VAL A 373 6.02 -42.05 29.88
CA VAL A 373 5.47 -41.80 28.54
C VAL A 373 4.72 -43.07 28.16
N ASP A 374 3.45 -42.94 27.77
CA ASP A 374 2.55 -44.05 27.41
C ASP A 374 2.49 -45.19 28.44
N ARG A 375 2.60 -44.78 29.72
CA ARG A 375 2.65 -45.60 30.95
C ARG A 375 4.00 -46.28 31.24
N GLU A 376 4.96 -46.25 30.33
CA GLU A 376 6.33 -46.76 30.55
C GLU A 376 7.20 -45.73 31.29
N ALA A 377 7.97 -46.16 32.30
CA ALA A 377 8.76 -45.26 33.14
C ALA A 377 10.11 -44.89 32.50
N VAL A 378 10.17 -43.72 31.86
CA VAL A 378 11.36 -43.22 31.12
C VAL A 378 12.40 -42.51 32.01
N MET A 379 11.98 -42.00 33.17
CA MET A 379 12.87 -41.39 34.17
C MET A 379 12.44 -41.77 35.59
N LYS A 380 13.44 -42.03 36.44
CA LYS A 380 13.28 -42.13 37.90
C LYS A 380 14.40 -41.36 38.58
N ILE A 381 14.05 -40.27 39.26
CA ILE A 381 15.00 -39.28 39.76
C ILE A 381 14.83 -39.17 41.27
N ALA A 382 15.87 -39.53 42.02
CA ALA A 382 15.86 -39.41 43.48
C ALA A 382 15.83 -37.93 43.91
N VAL A 383 14.89 -37.60 44.81
CA VAL A 383 14.71 -36.25 45.37
C VAL A 383 14.73 -36.31 46.91
N ASN A 384 15.10 -35.20 47.54
CA ASN A 384 15.24 -35.11 49.00
C ASN A 384 14.61 -33.81 49.51
N GLY A 385 13.33 -33.89 49.83
CA GLY A 385 12.44 -32.76 50.14
C GLY A 385 11.17 -32.84 49.29
N ASP A 386 10.18 -32.03 49.62
CA ASP A 386 8.88 -32.01 48.95
C ASP A 386 8.78 -30.87 47.93
N LEU A 387 7.88 -31.01 46.95
CA LEU A 387 7.45 -29.91 46.06
C LEU A 387 6.49 -28.92 46.74
N PHE A 388 5.69 -29.38 47.70
CA PHE A 388 4.72 -28.54 48.41
C PHE A 388 5.39 -27.72 49.52
N THR A 389 5.35 -26.40 49.39
CA THR A 389 5.89 -25.48 50.41
C THR A 389 4.92 -25.31 51.58
N LEU A 390 5.37 -25.58 52.81
CA LEU A 390 4.53 -25.37 54.00
C LEU A 390 4.54 -23.90 54.42
N ASN A 391 3.38 -23.25 54.37
CA ASN A 391 3.19 -21.83 54.70
C ASN A 391 2.00 -21.68 55.67
N LYS A 392 2.25 -21.20 56.90
CA LYS A 392 1.24 -20.99 57.96
C LYS A 392 0.30 -22.20 58.19
N GLY A 393 0.84 -23.42 58.15
CA GLY A 393 0.06 -24.66 58.33
C GLY A 393 -0.73 -25.13 57.11
N ILE A 394 -0.49 -24.52 55.93
CA ILE A 394 -1.09 -24.91 54.65
C ILE A 394 0.05 -25.28 53.69
N HIS A 395 -0.06 -26.44 53.05
CA HIS A 395 0.83 -26.84 51.96
C HIS A 395 0.40 -26.12 50.67
N GLU A 396 1.29 -25.30 50.10
CA GLU A 396 1.06 -24.53 48.88
C GLU A 396 1.99 -24.97 47.74
N LEU A 397 1.41 -25.06 46.54
CA LEU A 397 2.09 -25.36 45.28
C LEU A 397 1.53 -24.45 44.18
N ASN A 398 2.42 -23.78 43.44
CA ASN A 398 2.06 -23.12 42.19
C ASN A 398 2.37 -24.07 41.03
N LEU A 399 1.48 -24.12 40.02
CA LEU A 399 1.70 -24.84 38.77
C LEU A 399 1.38 -23.91 37.60
N THR A 400 2.23 -23.92 36.57
CA THR A 400 2.02 -23.10 35.36
C THR A 400 2.26 -23.94 34.11
N VAL A 401 1.41 -23.80 33.10
CA VAL A 401 1.39 -24.63 31.88
C VAL A 401 1.69 -23.78 30.65
N GLY A 402 2.54 -24.27 29.74
CA GLY A 402 2.98 -23.54 28.55
C GLY A 402 3.87 -22.33 28.88
N GLY A 403 4.70 -22.43 29.92
CA GLY A 403 5.61 -21.36 30.35
C GLY A 403 5.98 -21.39 31.84
N VAL A 404 6.94 -20.55 32.22
CA VAL A 404 7.44 -20.38 33.59
C VAL A 404 6.89 -19.12 34.28
N PRO A 405 6.83 -19.06 35.62
CA PRO A 405 6.38 -17.87 36.36
C PRO A 405 7.49 -16.80 36.56
N PHE A 406 8.62 -16.94 35.88
CA PHE A 406 9.82 -16.10 36.01
C PHE A 406 10.51 -15.95 34.64
N ARG A 407 11.62 -15.20 34.58
CA ARG A 407 12.42 -15.02 33.35
C ARG A 407 13.31 -16.25 33.09
N ASP A 408 13.57 -16.54 31.82
CA ASP A 408 14.17 -17.81 31.36
C ASP A 408 15.63 -18.03 31.84
N ASP A 409 16.31 -16.96 32.26
CA ASP A 409 17.62 -17.00 32.94
C ASP A 409 17.57 -17.66 34.33
N GLY A 410 16.37 -17.91 34.87
CA GLY A 410 16.16 -18.70 36.10
C GLY A 410 16.12 -20.23 35.92
N LEU A 411 16.18 -20.74 34.68
CA LEU A 411 16.22 -22.18 34.39
C LEU A 411 17.61 -22.80 34.67
N VAL A 412 17.66 -24.12 34.89
CA VAL A 412 18.93 -24.84 35.16
C VAL A 412 19.69 -25.14 33.87
N SER A 413 18.97 -25.47 32.81
CA SER A 413 19.45 -25.47 31.42
C SER A 413 18.62 -24.48 30.62
N ARG A 414 19.25 -23.62 29.83
CA ARG A 414 18.54 -22.60 29.05
C ARG A 414 17.88 -23.23 27.83
N VAL A 415 16.55 -23.27 27.86
CA VAL A 415 15.67 -23.73 26.78
C VAL A 415 14.71 -22.58 26.46
N ASN A 416 14.28 -22.46 25.20
CA ASN A 416 13.25 -21.50 24.81
C ASN A 416 11.93 -21.82 25.57
N PRO A 417 11.25 -20.86 26.22
CA PRO A 417 10.02 -21.16 26.95
C PRO A 417 8.84 -21.48 26.03
N ARG A 418 8.85 -20.98 24.78
CA ARG A 418 7.77 -21.18 23.81
C ARG A 418 7.69 -22.65 23.40
N LEU A 419 6.48 -23.20 23.37
CA LEU A 419 6.18 -24.56 22.92
C LEU A 419 4.97 -24.54 21.99
N ASP A 420 5.14 -24.82 20.70
CA ASP A 420 4.06 -24.93 19.70
C ASP A 420 3.32 -26.29 19.77
N GLY A 421 2.91 -26.64 20.99
CA GLY A 421 2.27 -27.92 21.33
C GLY A 421 0.82 -27.80 21.79
N CYS A 422 0.16 -28.95 21.84
CA CYS A 422 -1.24 -29.12 22.19
C CYS A 422 -1.41 -30.13 23.35
N MET A 423 -2.24 -29.79 24.34
CA MET A 423 -2.49 -30.62 25.53
C MET A 423 -3.98 -30.95 25.68
N LYS A 424 -4.32 -32.16 26.13
CA LYS A 424 -5.71 -32.58 26.44
C LYS A 424 -5.76 -33.56 27.61
N ASP A 425 -6.96 -33.91 28.05
CA ASP A 425 -7.23 -34.96 29.05
C ASP A 425 -6.38 -34.84 30.34
N TRP A 426 -6.14 -33.60 30.76
CA TRP A 426 -5.25 -33.27 31.88
C TRP A 426 -5.88 -33.57 33.24
N ARG A 427 -5.05 -34.04 34.17
CA ARG A 427 -5.41 -34.36 35.55
C ARG A 427 -4.32 -33.83 36.48
N TRP A 428 -4.60 -32.70 37.13
CA TRP A 428 -3.66 -32.04 38.04
C TRP A 428 -3.96 -32.46 39.48
N LEU A 429 -2.99 -33.09 40.15
CA LEU A 429 -3.11 -33.72 41.47
C LEU A 429 -4.26 -34.73 41.53
N THR A 430 -5.40 -34.32 42.08
CA THR A 430 -6.58 -35.13 42.37
C THR A 430 -7.88 -34.34 42.16
N GLY A 431 -7.84 -33.26 41.38
CA GLY A 431 -8.98 -32.36 41.17
C GLY A 431 -9.70 -32.60 39.84
N GLU A 432 -11.01 -32.89 39.92
CA GLU A 432 -11.94 -32.80 38.79
C GLU A 432 -12.36 -31.32 38.58
N ASP A 433 -11.38 -30.46 38.29
CA ASP A 433 -11.61 -29.02 38.06
C ASP A 433 -11.88 -28.75 36.57
N THR A 434 -13.15 -28.54 36.23
CA THR A 434 -13.57 -28.27 34.84
C THR A 434 -13.32 -26.83 34.41
N SER A 435 -13.00 -25.89 35.31
CA SER A 435 -12.97 -24.45 35.01
C SER A 435 -12.04 -24.08 33.84
N ILE A 436 -10.91 -24.79 33.70
CA ILE A 436 -9.98 -24.67 32.57
C ILE A 436 -10.69 -25.06 31.26
N GLN A 437 -11.35 -26.21 31.26
CA GLN A 437 -12.09 -26.77 30.13
C GLN A 437 -13.30 -25.91 29.75
N ASP A 438 -14.03 -25.39 30.72
CA ASP A 438 -15.18 -24.50 30.49
C ASP A 438 -14.74 -23.16 29.89
N THR A 439 -13.57 -22.64 30.30
CA THR A 439 -12.98 -21.43 29.72
C THR A 439 -12.45 -21.66 28.30
N ILE A 440 -11.92 -22.85 28.00
CA ILE A 440 -11.43 -23.22 26.65
C ILE A 440 -12.59 -23.34 25.65
N GLN A 441 -13.74 -23.92 26.04
CA GLN A 441 -14.90 -24.08 25.15
C GLN A 441 -15.38 -22.74 24.56
N HIS A 442 -15.35 -21.68 25.37
CA HIS A 442 -15.78 -20.33 24.98
C HIS A 442 -14.66 -19.47 24.37
N ASN A 443 -13.46 -20.02 24.12
CA ASN A 443 -12.32 -19.26 23.62
C ASN A 443 -11.47 -20.07 22.62
N GLU A 444 -11.86 -19.98 21.35
CA GLU A 444 -11.17 -20.59 20.21
C GLU A 444 -9.66 -20.29 20.15
N ARG A 445 -9.22 -19.11 20.62
CA ARG A 445 -7.78 -18.75 20.64
C ARG A 445 -6.98 -19.51 21.70
N MET A 446 -7.62 -20.37 22.50
CA MET A 446 -6.97 -21.33 23.40
C MET A 446 -7.07 -22.78 22.91
N GLN A 447 -7.76 -23.03 21.80
CA GLN A 447 -7.97 -24.36 21.24
C GLN A 447 -6.98 -24.65 20.11
N CYS A 448 -6.42 -25.86 20.09
CA CYS A 448 -5.57 -26.31 18.98
C CYS A 448 -6.40 -26.68 17.75
N TYR A 449 -5.75 -26.89 16.61
CA TYR A 449 -6.39 -27.52 15.46
C TYR A 449 -6.62 -29.02 15.69
N ALA A 450 -7.68 -29.56 15.09
CA ALA A 450 -7.91 -31.00 15.10
C ALA A 450 -6.75 -31.75 14.41
N ILE A 451 -6.32 -31.23 13.25
CA ILE A 451 -5.22 -31.76 12.43
C ILE A 451 -4.05 -30.77 12.43
N GLU A 452 -2.90 -31.25 12.89
CA GLU A 452 -1.60 -30.58 12.79
C GLU A 452 -0.78 -31.26 11.68
N ASP A 453 0.13 -30.51 11.05
CA ASP A 453 1.07 -30.97 10.02
C ASP A 453 2.45 -30.38 10.38
N HIS A 454 3.52 -30.90 9.77
CA HIS A 454 4.92 -30.65 10.13
C HIS A 454 5.47 -29.30 9.64
N SER A 455 4.60 -28.39 9.18
CA SER A 455 4.98 -27.17 8.43
C SER A 455 4.22 -25.95 8.93
N ALA A 456 4.94 -24.86 9.22
CA ALA A 456 4.38 -23.65 9.81
C ALA A 456 3.28 -23.01 8.95
N PHE A 457 2.24 -22.49 9.59
CA PHE A 457 1.07 -21.96 8.91
C PHE A 457 1.03 -20.42 8.93
N TYR A 458 0.83 -19.82 7.76
CA TYR A 458 0.70 -18.38 7.56
C TYR A 458 -0.75 -18.05 7.17
N PRO A 459 -1.49 -17.28 7.99
CA PRO A 459 -2.92 -17.03 7.78
C PRO A 459 -3.25 -15.80 6.92
N GLY A 460 -2.28 -15.15 6.25
CA GLY A 460 -2.51 -13.91 5.49
C GLY A 460 -2.77 -12.65 6.31
N HIS A 461 -2.57 -12.70 7.64
CA HIS A 461 -2.87 -11.57 8.55
C HIS A 461 -1.66 -11.11 9.38
N GLY A 462 -0.46 -11.56 9.02
CA GLY A 462 0.78 -11.15 9.67
C GLY A 462 1.99 -11.91 9.12
N PHE A 463 3.16 -11.26 9.24
CA PHE A 463 4.45 -11.75 8.79
C PHE A 463 5.36 -12.14 9.96
N ALA A 464 6.47 -12.79 9.64
CA ALA A 464 7.61 -13.00 10.49
C ALA A 464 8.76 -12.06 10.13
N TYR A 465 9.55 -11.62 11.12
CA TYR A 465 10.80 -10.92 10.85
C TYR A 465 11.90 -11.19 11.89
N PHE A 466 13.15 -11.11 11.43
CA PHE A 466 14.35 -11.34 12.23
C PHE A 466 15.55 -10.57 11.65
N ASN A 467 16.47 -10.13 12.51
CA ASN A 467 17.68 -9.43 12.08
C ASN A 467 18.81 -10.44 11.91
N HIS A 468 19.33 -10.59 10.69
CA HIS A 468 20.40 -11.52 10.36
C HIS A 468 21.55 -10.81 9.64
N SER A 469 22.78 -11.00 10.12
CA SER A 469 23.99 -10.59 9.42
C SER A 469 24.36 -11.67 8.39
N HIS A 470 24.21 -11.39 7.10
CA HIS A 470 24.41 -12.38 6.03
C HIS A 470 25.87 -12.82 5.82
N GLY A 471 26.82 -12.18 6.51
CA GLY A 471 28.23 -12.58 6.59
C GLY A 471 29.07 -12.16 5.38
N ASP A 472 30.39 -12.25 5.54
CA ASP A 472 31.37 -11.68 4.59
C ASP A 472 31.36 -12.34 3.19
N ASN A 473 30.69 -13.48 3.03
CA ASN A 473 30.69 -14.30 1.81
C ASN A 473 29.84 -13.74 0.65
N GLN A 474 29.19 -12.57 0.78
CA GLN A 474 28.39 -11.89 -0.26
C GLN A 474 27.41 -12.78 -1.03
N THR A 475 26.93 -13.86 -0.40
CA THR A 475 26.07 -14.85 -1.03
C THR A 475 24.83 -15.05 -0.15
N LEU A 476 23.64 -14.92 -0.72
CA LEU A 476 22.39 -15.31 -0.07
C LEU A 476 21.92 -16.64 -0.67
N ARG A 477 21.46 -17.57 0.17
CA ARG A 477 20.67 -18.72 -0.28
C ARG A 477 19.41 -18.81 0.57
N VAL A 478 18.27 -18.97 -0.09
CA VAL A 478 16.97 -19.22 0.52
C VAL A 478 16.43 -20.51 -0.09
N HIS A 479 15.94 -21.39 0.77
CA HIS A 479 15.29 -22.65 0.41
C HIS A 479 13.93 -22.66 1.11
N VAL A 480 12.86 -22.54 0.33
CA VAL A 480 11.48 -22.54 0.82
C VAL A 480 10.81 -23.83 0.38
N THR A 481 10.22 -24.56 1.32
CA THR A 481 9.29 -25.66 1.02
C THR A 481 7.88 -25.17 1.36
N LEU A 482 6.97 -25.10 0.39
CA LEU A 482 5.64 -24.53 0.59
C LEU A 482 4.52 -25.40 0.01
N ARG A 483 3.34 -25.27 0.62
CA ARG A 483 2.05 -25.72 0.10
C ARG A 483 1.12 -24.50 0.16
N PRO A 484 1.02 -23.70 -0.92
CA PRO A 484 0.24 -22.48 -0.92
C PRO A 484 -1.27 -22.78 -0.87
N ALA A 485 -2.05 -21.76 -0.50
CA ALA A 485 -3.52 -21.76 -0.62
C ALA A 485 -4.04 -20.62 -1.51
N SER A 486 -3.13 -19.75 -1.96
CA SER A 486 -3.29 -18.58 -2.81
C SER A 486 -2.18 -18.61 -3.86
N SER A 487 -2.48 -18.24 -5.11
CA SER A 487 -1.51 -18.03 -6.18
C SER A 487 -0.56 -16.83 -5.93
N VAL A 488 -0.90 -15.97 -4.96
CA VAL A 488 -0.23 -14.68 -4.71
C VAL A 488 0.26 -14.56 -3.25
N GLY A 489 1.46 -14.00 -3.04
CA GLY A 489 1.96 -13.57 -1.72
C GLY A 489 3.49 -13.53 -1.55
N VAL A 490 4.01 -12.74 -0.60
CA VAL A 490 5.46 -12.67 -0.32
C VAL A 490 5.95 -13.89 0.48
N LEU A 491 6.86 -14.68 -0.10
CA LEU A 491 7.52 -15.79 0.59
C LEU A 491 8.59 -15.30 1.57
N PHE A 492 9.44 -14.39 1.10
CA PHE A 492 10.65 -13.92 1.77
C PHE A 492 11.01 -12.51 1.28
N ALA A 493 11.51 -11.65 2.16
CA ALA A 493 12.02 -10.34 1.77
C ALA A 493 13.20 -9.90 2.65
N LEU A 494 14.08 -9.07 2.11
CA LEU A 494 15.00 -8.24 2.88
C LEU A 494 14.48 -6.80 2.86
N VAL A 495 14.40 -6.18 4.04
CA VAL A 495 13.95 -4.81 4.22
C VAL A 495 15.04 -4.01 4.90
N HIS A 496 15.30 -2.80 4.39
CA HIS A 496 16.18 -1.82 5.03
C HIS A 496 15.51 -0.45 5.00
N GLN A 497 15.31 0.15 6.18
CA GLN A 497 14.47 1.34 6.35
C GLN A 497 13.08 1.05 5.72
N ASP A 498 12.67 1.86 4.74
CA ASP A 498 11.37 1.78 4.08
C ASP A 498 11.45 1.19 2.65
N ARG A 499 12.52 0.44 2.33
CA ARG A 499 12.75 -0.18 0.99
C ARG A 499 12.89 -1.71 1.08
N VAL A 500 12.44 -2.42 0.02
CA VAL A 500 12.65 -3.87 -0.18
C VAL A 500 13.73 -4.13 -1.24
N PRO A 501 15.03 -4.09 -0.91
CA PRO A 501 16.09 -4.35 -1.88
C PRO A 501 16.09 -5.78 -2.47
N PHE A 502 15.42 -6.75 -1.84
CA PHE A 502 15.29 -8.11 -2.36
C PHE A 502 14.01 -8.80 -1.87
N SER A 503 13.29 -9.49 -2.76
CA SER A 503 12.14 -10.32 -2.39
C SER A 503 12.00 -11.59 -3.25
N ILE A 504 11.30 -12.58 -2.69
CA ILE A 504 10.87 -13.82 -3.32
C ILE A 504 9.38 -13.97 -3.04
N SER A 505 8.58 -14.25 -4.06
CA SER A 505 7.12 -14.13 -4.02
C SER A 505 6.42 -15.09 -4.97
N LEU A 506 5.12 -15.26 -4.75
CA LEU A 506 4.18 -15.85 -5.71
C LEU A 506 3.35 -14.73 -6.33
N SER A 507 3.07 -14.86 -7.63
CA SER A 507 2.22 -13.95 -8.42
C SER A 507 1.43 -14.75 -9.45
N ASP A 508 0.22 -14.31 -9.78
CA ASP A 508 -0.59 -14.81 -10.90
C ASP A 508 -0.45 -13.96 -12.17
N TYR A 509 0.49 -13.01 -12.14
CA TYR A 509 0.82 -12.07 -13.21
C TYR A 509 2.33 -11.82 -13.29
N HIS A 510 2.88 -11.74 -14.52
CA HIS A 510 4.30 -11.48 -14.77
C HIS A 510 4.52 -10.08 -15.41
N PRO A 511 5.08 -9.10 -14.67
CA PRO A 511 5.09 -7.71 -15.13
C PRO A 511 6.00 -7.42 -16.34
N GLY A 512 7.01 -8.24 -16.59
CA GLY A 512 7.92 -8.08 -17.75
C GLY A 512 7.38 -8.64 -19.08
N THR A 513 6.40 -9.55 -19.02
CA THR A 513 5.85 -10.25 -20.20
C THR A 513 4.36 -10.01 -20.41
N LEU A 514 3.70 -9.36 -19.44
CA LEU A 514 2.26 -9.10 -19.38
C LEU A 514 1.39 -10.37 -19.38
N ASP A 515 1.96 -11.52 -18.98
CA ASP A 515 1.27 -12.80 -18.94
C ASP A 515 0.54 -13.03 -17.61
N TRP A 516 -0.65 -13.64 -17.68
CA TRP A 516 -1.53 -13.96 -16.55
C TRP A 516 -1.46 -15.45 -16.22
N THR A 517 -0.27 -15.90 -15.81
CA THR A 517 -0.03 -17.26 -15.33
C THR A 517 0.72 -17.26 -14.00
N GLU A 518 0.53 -18.35 -13.23
CA GLU A 518 1.14 -18.53 -11.91
C GLU A 518 2.66 -18.64 -11.99
N HIS A 519 3.37 -17.78 -11.25
CA HIS A 519 4.81 -17.67 -11.23
C HIS A 519 5.38 -17.58 -9.81
N VAL A 520 6.57 -18.16 -9.62
CA VAL A 520 7.49 -17.74 -8.55
C VAL A 520 8.39 -16.63 -9.10
N LEU A 521 8.39 -15.47 -8.45
CA LEU A 521 9.18 -14.30 -8.86
C LEU A 521 10.31 -14.01 -7.85
N VAL A 522 11.47 -13.60 -8.37
CA VAL A 522 12.57 -13.02 -7.61
C VAL A 522 12.81 -11.60 -8.11
N SER A 523 12.78 -10.63 -7.18
CA SER A 523 12.87 -9.21 -7.49
C SER A 523 13.93 -8.50 -6.64
N PHE A 524 14.63 -7.55 -7.27
CA PHE A 524 15.57 -6.63 -6.63
C PHE A 524 14.95 -5.23 -6.72
N GLY A 525 14.53 -4.66 -5.59
CA GLY A 525 13.77 -3.41 -5.56
C GLY A 525 12.43 -3.53 -6.30
N ASP A 526 12.37 -2.90 -7.47
CA ASP A 526 11.23 -2.76 -8.38
C ASP A 526 11.49 -3.46 -9.73
N VAL A 527 12.49 -4.36 -9.80
CA VAL A 527 12.85 -5.11 -11.01
C VAL A 527 12.76 -6.61 -10.75
N VAL A 528 11.96 -7.35 -11.55
CA VAL A 528 12.04 -8.81 -11.62
C VAL A 528 13.33 -9.19 -12.34
N VAL A 529 14.06 -10.19 -11.84
CA VAL A 529 15.34 -10.64 -12.43
C VAL A 529 15.33 -12.12 -12.80
N ALA A 530 14.41 -12.90 -12.24
CA ALA A 530 14.22 -14.31 -12.54
C ALA A 530 12.80 -14.74 -12.19
N SER A 531 12.23 -15.58 -13.04
CA SER A 531 10.90 -16.16 -12.84
C SER A 531 10.85 -17.64 -13.27
N VAL A 532 9.94 -18.39 -12.65
CA VAL A 532 9.55 -19.75 -13.08
C VAL A 532 8.02 -19.82 -13.08
N PRO A 533 7.38 -20.19 -14.20
CA PRO A 533 5.95 -20.50 -14.21
C PRO A 533 5.71 -21.85 -13.53
N VAL A 534 4.80 -21.89 -12.56
CA VAL A 534 4.52 -23.05 -11.69
C VAL A 534 3.02 -23.11 -11.41
N ASN A 535 2.40 -24.28 -11.56
CA ASN A 535 1.04 -24.51 -11.05
C ASN A 535 1.12 -24.70 -9.52
N LEU A 536 0.90 -23.61 -8.79
CA LEU A 536 0.97 -23.52 -7.33
C LEU A 536 -0.29 -24.12 -6.68
N CYS A 537 -1.41 -24.14 -7.43
CA CYS A 537 -2.72 -24.48 -6.91
C CYS A 537 -3.08 -25.97 -7.03
N ASP A 538 -2.12 -26.82 -7.39
CA ASP A 538 -2.27 -28.28 -7.53
C ASP A 538 -2.39 -29.07 -6.20
N ALA A 539 -2.27 -28.36 -5.08
CA ALA A 539 -2.35 -28.86 -3.70
C ALA A 539 -1.17 -29.75 -3.23
N GLN A 540 -0.07 -29.85 -4.00
CA GLN A 540 1.15 -30.59 -3.68
C GLN A 540 2.09 -29.81 -2.74
N THR A 541 3.41 -29.93 -2.90
CA THR A 541 4.39 -29.23 -2.06
C THR A 541 5.62 -28.90 -2.90
N HIS A 542 5.81 -27.60 -3.12
CA HIS A 542 6.84 -27.04 -3.98
C HIS A 542 8.10 -26.69 -3.19
N THR A 543 9.22 -26.71 -3.89
CA THR A 543 10.57 -26.44 -3.38
C THR A 543 11.22 -25.33 -4.19
N VAL A 544 11.33 -24.14 -3.58
CA VAL A 544 11.90 -22.94 -4.20
C VAL A 544 13.31 -22.72 -3.64
N ASN A 545 14.32 -22.86 -4.48
CA ASN A 545 15.71 -22.55 -4.17
C ASN A 545 16.08 -21.22 -4.86
N VAL A 546 16.59 -20.25 -4.10
CA VAL A 546 17.14 -19.00 -4.66
C VAL A 546 18.55 -18.81 -4.12
N THR A 547 19.52 -18.64 -5.02
CA THR A 547 20.92 -18.32 -4.70
C THR A 547 21.32 -17.01 -5.36
N VAL A 548 21.64 -15.99 -4.57
CA VAL A 548 22.19 -14.70 -5.04
C VAL A 548 23.67 -14.63 -4.72
N PHE A 549 24.48 -14.19 -5.68
CA PHE A 549 25.92 -13.96 -5.54
C PHE A 549 26.33 -12.75 -6.39
N GLY A 550 26.66 -11.62 -5.75
CA GLY A 550 26.91 -10.36 -6.46
C GLY A 550 25.75 -9.96 -7.38
N ASN A 551 26.05 -9.63 -8.64
CA ASN A 551 25.09 -9.28 -9.70
C ASN A 551 24.49 -10.50 -10.41
N SER A 552 24.27 -11.61 -9.71
CA SER A 552 23.70 -12.83 -10.30
C SER A 552 22.78 -13.53 -9.32
N SER A 553 21.62 -13.96 -9.83
CA SER A 553 20.68 -14.79 -9.10
C SER A 553 20.39 -16.08 -9.88
N LEU A 554 20.21 -17.17 -9.14
CA LEU A 554 19.78 -18.46 -9.63
C LEU A 554 18.52 -18.84 -8.87
N LEU A 555 17.40 -18.89 -9.58
CA LEU A 555 16.12 -19.41 -9.10
C LEU A 555 15.91 -20.81 -9.69
N GLU A 556 15.46 -21.74 -8.86
CA GLU A 556 15.09 -23.10 -9.19
C GLU A 556 13.80 -23.42 -8.42
N VAL A 557 12.79 -23.97 -9.11
CA VAL A 557 11.57 -24.47 -8.46
C VAL A 557 11.29 -25.90 -8.91
N ASP A 558 11.20 -26.83 -7.96
CA ASP A 558 10.96 -28.26 -8.19
C ASP A 558 11.93 -28.91 -9.22
N GLY A 559 13.15 -28.39 -9.28
CA GLY A 559 14.20 -28.83 -10.22
C GLY A 559 14.19 -28.12 -11.59
N GLN A 560 13.20 -27.27 -11.87
CA GLN A 560 13.16 -26.40 -13.03
C GLN A 560 13.94 -25.11 -12.76
N LEU A 561 14.98 -24.84 -13.54
CA LEU A 561 15.74 -23.59 -13.48
C LEU A 561 14.98 -22.43 -14.13
N ALA A 562 15.14 -21.23 -13.58
CA ALA A 562 14.52 -20.01 -14.06
C ALA A 562 15.07 -19.49 -15.38
N GLN A 563 14.22 -18.78 -16.11
CA GLN A 563 14.66 -17.85 -17.13
C GLN A 563 15.25 -16.62 -16.43
N MET A 564 16.54 -16.35 -16.66
CA MET A 564 17.19 -15.14 -16.16
C MET A 564 16.86 -13.97 -17.07
N GLU A 565 16.27 -12.91 -16.51
CA GLU A 565 16.11 -11.64 -17.20
C GLU A 565 17.43 -10.85 -17.10
N ARG A 566 17.74 -10.04 -18.12
CA ARG A 566 19.05 -9.41 -18.23
C ARG A 566 19.17 -8.22 -17.27
N MET A 567 20.01 -8.36 -16.24
CA MET A 567 20.37 -7.27 -15.32
C MET A 567 21.29 -6.26 -16.02
N GLU A 568 20.73 -5.40 -16.86
CA GLU A 568 21.36 -4.16 -17.28
C GLU A 568 20.99 -3.05 -16.26
N ASN A 569 21.98 -2.31 -15.77
CA ASN A 569 21.87 -1.20 -14.79
C ASN A 569 21.33 -1.50 -13.37
N VAL A 570 20.96 -2.73 -13.00
CA VAL A 570 20.52 -3.06 -11.63
C VAL A 570 21.71 -3.09 -10.64
N GLU A 571 21.61 -2.34 -9.53
CA GLU A 571 22.61 -2.33 -8.46
C GLU A 571 22.74 -3.69 -7.76
N ALA A 572 23.96 -4.04 -7.33
CA ALA A 572 24.22 -5.26 -6.59
C ALA A 572 23.63 -5.20 -5.18
N LEU A 573 23.02 -6.29 -4.70
CA LEU A 573 22.56 -6.42 -3.32
C LEU A 573 23.77 -6.48 -2.37
N ASP A 574 24.14 -5.33 -1.78
CA ASP A 574 25.14 -5.27 -0.72
C ASP A 574 24.66 -6.03 0.52
N LEU A 575 25.16 -7.24 0.72
CA LEU A 575 24.86 -8.07 1.90
C LEU A 575 25.69 -7.70 3.15
N THR A 576 26.55 -6.67 3.09
CA THR A 576 27.31 -6.19 4.27
C THR A 576 26.48 -5.27 5.17
N SER A 577 25.54 -4.53 4.59
CA SER A 577 24.55 -3.71 5.32
C SER A 577 23.59 -4.56 6.19
N SER A 578 23.06 -3.97 7.27
CA SER A 578 22.14 -4.69 8.17
C SER A 578 20.71 -4.69 7.64
N TYR A 579 20.20 -5.88 7.27
CA TYR A 579 18.81 -6.08 6.86
C TYR A 579 17.96 -6.66 7.98
N SER A 580 16.68 -6.30 7.97
CA SER A 580 15.63 -7.06 8.61
C SER A 580 15.09 -8.05 7.58
N THR A 581 15.22 -9.34 7.84
CA THR A 581 14.68 -10.39 6.97
C THR A 581 13.23 -10.68 7.36
N PHE A 582 12.33 -10.70 6.39
CA PHE A 582 10.90 -10.95 6.55
C PHE A 582 10.48 -12.26 5.85
N ILE A 583 9.44 -12.92 6.37
CA ILE A 583 8.83 -14.14 5.81
C ILE A 583 7.30 -13.99 5.90
N GLY A 584 6.59 -14.33 4.82
CA GLY A 584 5.13 -14.35 4.77
C GLY A 584 4.43 -12.98 4.62
N GLY A 585 5.17 -11.91 4.31
CA GLY A 585 4.66 -10.54 4.14
C GLY A 585 5.71 -9.48 4.47
N ILE A 586 5.38 -8.20 4.25
CA ILE A 586 6.26 -7.03 4.50
C ILE A 586 5.54 -5.98 5.38
N PRO A 587 6.27 -5.08 6.08
CA PRO A 587 5.67 -4.17 7.05
C PRO A 587 5.00 -2.94 6.41
N GLY A 588 4.09 -2.30 7.14
CA GLY A 588 3.16 -1.30 6.61
C GLY A 588 3.80 0.00 6.09
N ASN A 589 4.96 0.38 6.63
CA ASN A 589 5.68 1.63 6.36
C ASN A 589 6.56 1.62 5.10
N VAL A 590 6.77 0.45 4.49
CA VAL A 590 7.64 0.29 3.31
C VAL A 590 6.97 0.86 2.07
N SER A 591 7.76 1.55 1.23
CA SER A 591 7.30 2.18 -0.01
C SER A 591 6.56 1.20 -0.91
N HIS A 592 5.43 1.64 -1.45
CA HIS A 592 4.51 0.84 -2.25
C HIS A 592 5.05 0.56 -3.68
N GLN A 593 6.24 1.06 -4.00
CA GLN A 593 6.97 0.83 -5.26
C GLN A 593 7.45 -0.61 -5.45
N SER A 594 7.50 -1.43 -4.40
CA SER A 594 7.76 -2.87 -4.52
C SER A 594 6.46 -3.59 -4.92
N TYR A 595 6.48 -4.29 -6.05
CA TYR A 595 5.31 -4.77 -6.81
C TYR A 595 4.34 -5.68 -6.04
N ILE A 596 4.77 -6.19 -4.89
CA ILE A 596 4.11 -7.27 -4.17
C ILE A 596 4.03 -6.91 -2.68
N CYS A 597 3.04 -6.09 -2.34
CA CYS A 597 2.76 -5.65 -0.96
C CYS A 597 1.90 -6.65 -0.17
N LEU A 598 2.04 -7.94 -0.48
CA LEU A 598 1.05 -8.98 -0.20
C LEU A 598 1.41 -9.86 1.02
N ILE A 599 0.45 -10.08 1.91
CA ILE A 599 0.59 -10.97 3.07
C ILE A 599 0.19 -12.40 2.67
N PHE A 600 1.03 -13.38 2.99
CA PHE A 600 0.96 -14.72 2.40
C PHE A 600 0.02 -15.69 3.15
N ILE A 601 -0.75 -16.48 2.40
CA ILE A 601 -1.63 -17.55 2.93
C ILE A 601 -1.14 -18.92 2.47
N SER A 602 -0.54 -19.71 3.38
CA SER A 602 0.04 -21.02 3.04
C SER A 602 0.42 -21.86 4.26
N LEU A 603 0.86 -23.09 3.99
CA LEU A 603 1.86 -23.76 4.82
C LEU A 603 3.25 -23.49 4.22
N GLN A 604 4.20 -23.02 5.03
CA GLN A 604 5.54 -22.61 4.58
C GLN A 604 6.62 -23.07 5.58
N SER A 605 7.69 -23.66 5.06
CA SER A 605 8.94 -23.93 5.75
C SER A 605 10.06 -23.15 5.05
N VAL A 606 10.92 -22.46 5.82
CA VAL A 606 11.99 -21.60 5.28
C VAL A 606 13.34 -21.93 5.93
N ARG A 607 14.36 -22.08 5.09
CA ARG A 607 15.75 -22.32 5.46
C ARG A 607 16.64 -21.32 4.73
N SER A 608 17.59 -20.71 5.44
CA SER A 608 18.59 -19.81 4.83
C SER A 608 20.00 -20.22 5.25
N GLN A 609 21.03 -19.79 4.51
CA GLN A 609 22.33 -20.48 4.35
C GLN A 609 22.87 -21.30 5.52
N ILE A 610 22.93 -20.73 6.73
CA ILE A 610 23.65 -21.33 7.86
C ILE A 610 22.71 -21.85 8.96
N SER A 611 21.39 -21.60 8.88
CA SER A 611 20.45 -22.06 9.91
C SER A 611 19.03 -22.28 9.37
N LEU A 612 18.36 -23.29 9.93
CA LEU A 612 16.91 -23.43 9.81
C LEU A 612 16.28 -22.35 10.70
N ILE A 613 15.42 -21.50 10.12
CA ILE A 613 14.88 -20.33 10.81
C ILE A 613 13.74 -20.79 11.72
N LEU A 614 14.09 -21.32 12.89
CA LEU A 614 13.14 -21.72 13.92
C LEU A 614 12.42 -20.46 14.43
N ILE A 615 11.13 -20.35 14.11
CA ILE A 615 10.30 -19.16 14.42
C ILE A 615 10.04 -19.00 15.94
N SER A 616 10.53 -19.94 16.76
CA SER A 616 10.67 -19.80 18.21
C SER A 616 11.90 -18.96 18.62
N HIS A 617 13.01 -19.02 17.89
CA HIS A 617 14.29 -18.39 18.24
C HIS A 617 14.44 -16.97 17.67
N ARG A 618 14.11 -15.98 18.51
CA ARG A 618 14.10 -14.51 18.26
C ARG A 618 12.97 -14.04 17.36
N PHE A 619 12.14 -13.13 17.86
CA PHE A 619 11.03 -12.53 17.12
C PHE A 619 10.51 -11.27 17.82
N HIS A 620 9.85 -10.39 17.08
CA HIS A 620 8.91 -9.40 17.59
C HIS A 620 7.61 -9.48 16.78
N LEU A 621 6.50 -9.86 17.41
CA LEU A 621 5.17 -9.73 16.78
C LEU A 621 4.71 -8.30 16.99
N HIS A 622 4.49 -7.54 15.91
CA HIS A 622 4.00 -6.17 16.04
C HIS A 622 2.56 -6.17 16.58
N ARG A 623 2.33 -5.34 17.60
CA ARG A 623 1.00 -4.85 17.98
C ARG A 623 0.98 -3.35 17.69
N PRO A 624 0.02 -2.83 16.93
CA PRO A 624 -0.22 -1.40 16.88
C PRO A 624 -0.57 -0.88 18.29
N HIS A 625 0.10 0.19 18.72
CA HIS A 625 -0.34 0.94 19.90
C HIS A 625 -1.51 1.86 19.49
N ILE A 626 -2.60 1.82 20.25
CA ILE A 626 -3.83 2.55 19.93
C ILE A 626 -3.74 3.97 20.51
N HIS A 627 -3.53 4.96 19.63
CA HIS A 627 -3.89 6.36 19.92
C HIS A 627 -5.27 6.67 19.29
N PRO A 628 -6.26 7.17 20.04
CA PRO A 628 -7.64 7.24 19.58
C PRO A 628 -8.01 8.59 18.93
N THR A 629 -7.74 8.76 17.63
CA THR A 629 -8.27 9.87 16.82
C THR A 629 -8.61 9.45 15.39
N ALA A 630 -9.82 9.82 14.95
CA ALA A 630 -10.36 9.68 13.59
C ALA A 630 -10.59 8.25 13.05
N HIS A 631 -11.73 8.11 12.35
CA HIS A 631 -12.28 6.89 11.78
C HIS A 631 -11.28 6.04 10.98
N THR A 632 -10.95 4.85 11.49
CA THR A 632 -10.21 3.80 10.76
C THR A 632 -10.78 2.43 11.11
N LEU A 633 -10.74 1.49 10.15
CA LEU A 633 -11.29 0.14 10.30
C LEU A 633 -10.48 -0.70 11.30
N GLN A 634 -11.16 -1.58 12.04
CA GLN A 634 -10.54 -2.38 13.10
C GLN A 634 -9.73 -3.56 12.54
N SER A 635 -8.44 -3.33 12.24
CA SER A 635 -7.49 -4.38 11.88
C SER A 635 -7.19 -5.29 13.08
N HIS A 636 -8.02 -6.32 13.27
CA HIS A 636 -7.87 -7.29 14.35
C HIS A 636 -6.66 -8.20 14.13
N SER A 637 -5.52 -7.86 14.76
CA SER A 637 -4.33 -8.70 14.78
C SER A 637 -4.63 -10.12 15.32
N VAL A 638 -4.57 -11.09 14.42
CA VAL A 638 -4.52 -12.53 14.72
C VAL A 638 -3.04 -12.91 14.80
N PRO A 639 -2.58 -13.61 15.85
CA PRO A 639 -1.19 -14.07 15.89
C PRO A 639 -0.92 -15.03 14.71
N VAL A 640 0.28 -14.98 14.13
CA VAL A 640 0.73 -16.02 13.19
C VAL A 640 0.77 -17.36 13.96
N ILE A 641 -0.15 -18.27 13.63
CA ILE A 641 -0.29 -19.55 14.32
C ILE A 641 0.67 -20.53 13.66
N LEU A 642 1.80 -20.75 14.32
CA LEU A 642 2.75 -21.77 13.87
C LEU A 642 2.10 -23.16 13.83
N LYS A 643 2.76 -24.00 13.03
CA LYS A 643 2.62 -25.45 12.99
C LYS A 643 4.03 -26.04 12.88
N ASN A 644 4.92 -25.59 13.78
CA ASN A 644 6.30 -26.05 13.97
C ASN A 644 7.27 -25.81 12.78
N GLY A 645 8.60 -25.91 12.91
CA GLY A 645 9.43 -26.14 14.10
C GLY A 645 10.17 -27.48 14.10
N LEU A 646 11.25 -27.64 13.30
CA LEU A 646 11.99 -28.92 13.21
C LEU A 646 13.49 -28.75 12.88
N VAL A 647 14.30 -29.74 13.31
CA VAL A 647 15.74 -29.96 13.03
C VAL A 647 16.71 -28.81 13.38
N GLY A 648 17.36 -28.94 14.53
CA GLY A 648 18.49 -28.08 14.93
C GLY A 648 19.86 -28.62 14.51
N TYR A 649 20.79 -27.70 14.22
CA TYR A 649 22.24 -27.91 14.26
C TYR A 649 22.88 -26.75 15.03
N TYR A 650 24.03 -27.00 15.66
CA TYR A 650 24.76 -26.05 16.51
C TYR A 650 25.13 -24.74 15.79
N ILE A 651 25.17 -23.64 16.56
CA ILE A 651 26.26 -22.63 16.53
C ILE A 651 26.35 -21.95 17.91
N ASN A 652 27.56 -21.52 18.28
CA ASN A 652 27.87 -20.96 19.60
C ASN A 652 27.60 -19.45 19.72
N GLN A 653 27.45 -19.02 20.98
CA GLN A 653 27.76 -17.68 21.54
C GLN A 653 27.80 -16.48 20.58
N PHE A 654 26.79 -15.61 20.61
CA PHE A 654 27.00 -14.15 20.49
C PHE A 654 25.97 -13.37 21.33
N ASN A 655 26.46 -12.43 22.15
CA ASN A 655 25.66 -11.41 22.83
C ASN A 655 25.28 -10.28 21.84
N ILE A 656 24.21 -9.51 22.12
CA ILE A 656 24.16 -8.03 22.12
C ILE A 656 22.73 -7.56 22.47
N ASN A 657 22.60 -6.28 22.85
CA ASN A 657 21.44 -5.69 23.52
C ASN A 657 20.23 -5.43 22.61
N VAL A 658 19.04 -5.44 23.21
CA VAL A 658 17.85 -4.75 22.69
C VAL A 658 17.77 -3.36 23.34
N ARG A 659 17.49 -2.33 22.53
CA ARG A 659 17.25 -0.96 23.00
C ARG A 659 15.77 -0.65 22.77
N LEU A 660 15.05 -0.27 23.83
CA LEU A 660 13.72 0.33 23.68
C LEU A 660 13.89 1.78 23.22
N VAL A 661 12.99 2.22 22.35
CA VAL A 661 12.72 3.62 22.02
C VAL A 661 11.22 3.79 22.25
N ASP A 662 10.84 4.85 22.95
CA ASP A 662 9.50 5.04 23.56
C ASP A 662 8.39 5.35 22.55
#